data_AF-A2CB86-F1
#
_entry.id   AF-A2CB86-F1
#
_cell.length_a   1.000
_cell.length_b   1.000
_cell.length_c   1.000
_cell.angle_alpha   90.00
_cell.angle_beta   90.00
_cell.angle_gamma   90.00
#
_symmetry.space_group_name_H-M   'P 1'
#
loop_
_entity.id
_entity.type
_entity.pdbx_description
1 polymer ?
#
loop_
_entity_poly.entity_id
_entity_poly.type
_entity_poly.pdbx_seq_one_letter_code
_entity_poly.pdbx_strand_id
1 'polypeptide(L)'
;MQNFTDWFKPYLLSDQNGLNTSALLDEFSDLAGSSLKGLSRNEERIVDACLHAVLWGYPLAETYRYRQLGTKVQAKENMLFKPSSVASWLNKNSAPAPNASVLYVTSWLNLNKGDRILQTPANTDENYYIWAILDSYINTVGSIGPRTQSKSNATQDSPNYYLLAGPSSPYYSGNDWLTTLRTMQGNRTVRIIRVDTPYAWVTARFGSDTLSESALANTHDFINGAEDIAGSGFQITSIDHFQRTGSVPYQEPISQSSTNQKAEKAQKKWGSIPSTAKGFFDQLGTALQDSPVPAQIKPGTFTNIPDEAIWLGNQNKVQNALGGDHYLPTSSYQPSSALSNSQTKALNKRFSTIGLNLSRGFTMPSDWNSRDREIFEESYLFSNKLLSKATTTIASGAKATNYWHIGNYNMGVYPNTWHNWLVRCGVAIDGGAANIPNDGVYPTTQRDHNGYKLSSRYNYSITLPPLSEELGGTTYGPANGFWSFTIYQPNAGSAYQPFLVENAINNLAYTSIDARATLTANGWLRTAKPDNWNNSTAKGTALRTGVDGNIEGLDAETTYYVQATRRDHSDENNLLIKLSASYEPSYNVVKGTPGVPIGGQGSPGPAIDLSATAEGSSLSFGWIQPVAQLGSPQQDRLEVDEDGKIVLELRADQPSSARTNWLPTPNSGWGRAAHDFQVMARYYEPTADNPTILAAVKHLGRDDIDGSIPYIPPPVERKSLRRLSIWEQLDDAGRTLLQQRTGNNTVDPLSGTDRFDADAVGAILDLRWANGALEGSNWDIRYDYSRNADYINELFFYRVDDVTGLVNDLRPGDSGYKAAALARRVNADQPINNATNNSTYSGTLRLEGGAIYMPLVRTDAGELLLPNARSTGNVSLFSLVGSDAFAFDDQLSSGDQHNNDGLFRVTGLTPVA
;
A
#
# COMPACT_ATOMS: atom_id res chain seq x y z
N MET A 1 -25.02 5.97 1.18
CA MET A 1 -24.26 4.70 1.03
C MET A 1 -22.98 5.05 0.30
N GLN A 2 -21.78 5.09 0.90
CA GLN A 2 -21.42 5.29 2.31
C GLN A 2 -20.21 6.27 2.28
N ASN A 3 -20.37 7.51 2.76
CA ASN A 3 -19.26 8.44 3.03
C ASN A 3 -18.32 7.82 4.10
N PHE A 4 -17.10 8.35 4.25
CA PHE A 4 -16.25 8.19 5.45
C PHE A 4 -17.08 8.24 6.75
N THR A 5 -18.15 9.02 6.72
CA THR A 5 -19.02 9.31 7.84
C THR A 5 -20.41 8.70 7.80
N ASP A 6 -20.85 8.04 6.73
CA ASP A 6 -22.20 7.43 6.76
C ASP A 6 -22.27 6.26 7.74
N TRP A 7 -21.17 5.50 7.87
CA TRP A 7 -21.05 4.47 8.89
C TRP A 7 -21.01 5.07 10.30
N PHE A 8 -20.32 6.21 10.47
CA PHE A 8 -20.15 6.83 11.78
C PHE A 8 -21.29 7.79 12.17
N LYS A 9 -22.14 8.18 11.22
CA LYS A 9 -23.25 9.11 11.41
C LYS A 9 -24.18 8.72 12.55
N PRO A 10 -24.51 7.42 12.79
CA PRO A 10 -25.29 7.01 13.95
C PRO A 10 -24.61 7.33 15.30
N TYR A 11 -23.28 7.42 15.31
CA TYR A 11 -22.47 7.69 16.49
C TYR A 11 -22.12 9.17 16.68
N LEU A 12 -22.65 10.07 15.84
CA LEU A 12 -22.53 11.52 16.02
C LEU A 12 -23.87 12.10 16.50
N LEU A 13 -23.80 13.10 17.37
CA LEU A 13 -24.97 13.90 17.71
C LEU A 13 -25.42 14.69 16.47
N SER A 14 -26.74 14.86 16.32
CA SER A 14 -27.33 15.57 15.18
C SER A 14 -26.93 17.05 15.12
N ASP A 15 -26.60 17.64 16.26
CA ASP A 15 -26.08 19.01 16.39
C ASP A 15 -24.56 19.11 16.16
N GLN A 16 -23.90 17.98 15.88
CA GLN A 16 -22.45 17.85 15.70
C GLN A 16 -21.59 18.32 16.88
N ASN A 17 -22.15 18.40 18.10
CA ASN A 17 -21.41 18.82 19.31
C ASN A 17 -20.68 17.68 20.03
N GLY A 18 -20.75 16.46 19.51
CA GLY A 18 -20.07 15.30 20.08
C GLY A 18 -20.47 13.97 19.44
N LEU A 19 -20.00 12.90 20.08
CA LEU A 19 -20.44 11.54 19.84
C LEU A 19 -21.79 11.29 20.51
N ASN A 20 -22.61 10.46 19.89
CA ASN A 20 -23.80 9.89 20.48
C ASN A 20 -23.40 8.73 21.40
N THR A 21 -22.87 9.07 22.58
CA THR A 21 -22.34 8.09 23.54
C THR A 21 -23.41 7.07 23.94
N SER A 22 -24.67 7.47 24.07
CA SER A 22 -25.77 6.53 24.36
C SER A 22 -25.88 5.41 23.33
N ALA A 23 -25.70 5.71 22.03
CA ALA A 23 -25.67 4.69 20.98
C ALA A 23 -24.41 3.81 21.01
N LEU A 24 -23.30 4.32 21.56
CA LEU A 24 -22.03 3.59 21.68
C LEU A 24 -21.94 2.73 22.95
N LEU A 25 -22.73 3.03 23.99
CA LEU A 25 -22.67 2.31 25.27
C LEU A 25 -23.10 0.85 25.17
N ASP A 26 -24.05 0.54 24.28
CA ASP A 26 -24.47 -0.84 24.03
C ASP A 26 -23.33 -1.65 23.40
N GLU A 27 -22.68 -1.10 22.36
CA GLU A 27 -21.51 -1.72 21.71
C GLU A 27 -20.31 -1.85 22.66
N PHE A 28 -20.10 -0.82 23.49
CA PHE A 28 -19.07 -0.85 24.53
C PHE A 28 -19.32 -2.00 25.52
N SER A 29 -20.55 -2.13 26.01
CA SER A 29 -20.92 -3.16 27.00
C SER A 29 -20.77 -4.58 26.45
N ASP A 30 -21.05 -4.79 25.17
CA ASP A 30 -20.87 -6.09 24.52
C ASP A 30 -19.38 -6.46 24.37
N LEU A 31 -18.52 -5.47 24.12
CA LEU A 31 -17.08 -5.67 23.93
C LEU A 31 -16.28 -5.76 25.23
N ALA A 32 -16.71 -5.05 26.27
CA ALA A 32 -16.02 -4.97 27.55
C ALA A 32 -16.41 -6.11 28.53
N GLY A 33 -17.37 -6.96 28.14
CA GLY A 33 -17.77 -8.15 28.89
C GLY A 33 -18.82 -7.92 29.98
N SER A 34 -19.32 -9.01 30.57
CA SER A 34 -20.46 -8.96 31.51
C SER A 34 -20.18 -8.21 32.83
N SER A 35 -18.91 -7.99 33.19
CA SER A 35 -18.50 -7.25 34.40
C SER A 35 -18.79 -5.75 34.33
N LEU A 36 -18.98 -5.21 33.12
CA LEU A 36 -19.15 -3.78 32.86
C LEU A 36 -20.58 -3.37 32.46
N LYS A 37 -21.57 -4.26 32.69
CA LYS A 37 -22.99 -3.91 32.55
C LYS A 37 -23.46 -3.00 33.70
N GLY A 38 -24.44 -2.14 33.39
CA GLY A 38 -25.10 -1.27 34.37
C GLY A 38 -24.21 -0.14 34.88
N LEU A 39 -23.58 0.61 33.97
CA LEU A 39 -22.74 1.76 34.31
C LEU A 39 -23.56 2.83 35.04
N SER A 40 -22.99 3.38 36.11
CA SER A 40 -23.47 4.60 36.74
C SER A 40 -23.23 5.81 35.84
N ARG A 41 -23.94 6.89 36.10
CA ARG A 41 -23.76 8.15 35.36
C ARG A 41 -22.33 8.70 35.39
N ASN A 42 -21.55 8.42 36.45
CA ASN A 42 -20.16 8.84 36.51
C ASN A 42 -19.27 7.97 35.62
N GLU A 43 -19.52 6.67 35.59
CA GLU A 43 -18.81 5.71 34.74
C GLU A 43 -19.11 5.95 33.25
N GLU A 44 -20.36 6.25 32.88
CA GLU A 44 -20.72 6.68 31.52
C GLU A 44 -19.93 7.92 31.08
N ARG A 45 -19.67 8.85 32.01
CA ARG A 45 -18.86 10.04 31.72
C ARG A 45 -17.37 9.71 31.51
N ILE A 46 -16.85 8.64 32.13
CA ILE A 46 -15.48 8.15 31.86
C ILE A 46 -15.42 7.64 30.42
N VAL A 47 -16.38 6.81 30.02
CA VAL A 47 -16.48 6.28 28.65
C VAL A 47 -16.59 7.43 27.64
N ASP A 48 -17.53 8.35 27.85
CA ASP A 48 -17.74 9.53 27.03
C ASP A 48 -16.45 10.35 26.86
N ALA A 49 -15.82 10.74 27.98
CA ALA A 49 -14.65 11.59 27.96
C ALA A 49 -13.44 10.88 27.32
N CYS A 50 -13.26 9.59 27.56
CA CYS A 50 -12.21 8.78 26.95
C CYS A 50 -12.36 8.73 25.43
N LEU A 51 -13.53 8.33 24.91
CA LEU A 51 -13.80 8.22 23.47
C LEU A 51 -13.55 9.55 22.74
N HIS A 52 -14.08 10.64 23.27
CA HIS A 52 -13.92 11.97 22.68
C HIS A 52 -12.46 12.43 22.73
N ALA A 53 -11.73 12.13 23.82
CA ALA A 53 -10.34 12.54 23.97
C ALA A 53 -9.39 11.73 23.08
N VAL A 54 -9.66 10.43 22.89
CA VAL A 54 -8.92 9.59 21.93
C VAL A 54 -9.12 10.16 20.52
N LEU A 55 -10.36 10.29 20.05
CA LEU A 55 -10.65 10.79 18.70
C LEU A 55 -10.02 12.16 18.42
N TRP A 56 -10.17 13.10 19.36
CA TRP A 56 -9.62 14.44 19.21
C TRP A 56 -8.07 14.45 19.24
N GLY A 57 -7.48 13.72 20.19
CA GLY A 57 -6.06 13.76 20.51
C GLY A 57 -5.17 12.77 19.76
N TYR A 58 -5.74 11.77 19.09
CA TYR A 58 -5.00 10.70 18.41
C TYR A 58 -3.91 11.23 17.48
N PRO A 59 -4.19 12.18 16.55
CA PRO A 59 -3.16 12.65 15.63
C PRO A 59 -2.01 13.38 16.33
N LEU A 60 -2.28 14.12 17.40
CA LEU A 60 -1.25 14.81 18.19
C LEU A 60 -0.36 13.81 18.96
N ALA A 61 -0.97 12.78 19.54
CA ALA A 61 -0.22 11.71 20.20
C ALA A 61 0.67 10.95 19.20
N GLU A 62 0.15 10.71 17.99
CA GLU A 62 0.85 10.04 16.91
C GLU A 62 2.04 10.85 16.37
N THR A 63 1.86 12.13 16.06
CA THR A 63 2.97 12.99 15.59
C THR A 63 4.05 13.13 16.65
N TYR A 64 3.68 13.27 17.93
CA TYR A 64 4.63 13.26 19.02
C TYR A 64 5.45 11.96 19.03
N ARG A 65 4.78 10.81 18.98
CA ARG A 65 5.43 9.49 18.93
C ARG A 65 6.35 9.35 17.73
N TYR A 66 5.90 9.71 16.52
CA TYR A 66 6.71 9.64 15.31
C TYR A 66 7.90 10.60 15.32
N ARG A 67 7.77 11.79 15.91
CA ARG A 67 8.90 12.69 16.16
C ARG A 67 9.94 12.03 17.06
N GLN A 68 9.50 11.42 18.17
CA GLN A 68 10.42 10.72 19.08
C GLN A 68 11.13 9.55 18.40
N LEU A 69 10.45 8.83 17.50
CA LEU A 69 11.04 7.74 16.73
C LEU A 69 11.98 8.23 15.63
N GLY A 70 11.47 9.07 14.72
CA GLY A 70 12.19 9.59 13.55
C GLY A 70 13.48 10.30 13.93
N THR A 71 13.46 11.10 15.00
CA THR A 71 14.67 11.81 15.46
C THR A 71 15.76 10.92 16.07
N LYS A 72 15.46 9.64 16.31
CA LYS A 72 16.41 8.62 16.81
C LYS A 72 16.84 7.62 15.75
N VAL A 73 15.94 7.31 14.81
CA VAL A 73 16.15 6.28 13.79
C VAL A 73 16.59 6.89 12.46
N GLN A 74 16.13 8.09 12.11
CA GLN A 74 16.41 8.76 10.84
C GLN A 74 17.38 9.94 11.09
N ALA A 75 16.95 11.17 10.83
CA ALA A 75 17.73 12.38 11.04
C ALA A 75 17.34 13.11 12.34
N LYS A 76 18.26 13.86 12.93
CA LYS A 76 17.97 14.74 14.08
C LYS A 76 16.96 15.82 13.69
N GLU A 77 16.34 16.45 14.70
CA GLU A 77 15.49 17.63 14.47
C GLU A 77 16.22 18.70 13.64
N ASN A 78 15.49 19.35 12.73
CA ASN A 78 15.98 20.38 11.83
C ASN A 78 17.03 19.91 10.80
N MET A 79 17.06 18.62 10.49
CA MET A 79 17.85 18.04 9.40
C MET A 79 16.95 17.25 8.46
N LEU A 80 17.36 17.11 7.19
CA LEU A 80 16.62 16.30 6.21
C LEU A 80 17.08 14.84 6.27
N PHE A 81 16.12 13.92 6.28
CA PHE A 81 16.34 12.51 5.97
C PHE A 81 15.93 12.28 4.51
N LYS A 82 16.88 11.82 3.69
CA LYS A 82 16.77 11.67 2.23
C LYS A 82 17.03 10.21 1.83
N PRO A 83 16.09 9.29 2.08
CA PRO A 83 16.26 7.88 1.74
C PRO A 83 16.62 7.67 0.26
N SER A 84 17.53 6.72 0.01
CA SER A 84 18.05 6.40 -1.33
C SER A 84 17.18 5.42 -2.13
N SER A 85 16.02 5.05 -1.61
CA SER A 85 15.19 3.98 -2.20
C SER A 85 13.71 4.26 -2.05
N VAL A 86 12.97 3.79 -3.04
CA VAL A 86 11.50 3.80 -3.03
C VAL A 86 10.96 2.73 -2.10
N ALA A 87 9.67 2.81 -1.80
CA ALA A 87 8.99 1.72 -1.12
C ALA A 87 8.98 0.46 -1.99
N SER A 88 9.36 -0.68 -1.40
CA SER A 88 9.27 -2.01 -2.01
C SER A 88 8.70 -3.03 -1.03
N TRP A 89 8.44 -4.24 -1.49
CA TRP A 89 7.97 -5.35 -0.65
C TRP A 89 8.97 -5.73 0.45
N LEU A 90 10.27 -5.41 0.30
CA LEU A 90 11.32 -5.68 1.29
C LEU A 90 11.46 -4.60 2.39
N ASN A 91 10.68 -3.52 2.32
CA ASN A 91 10.89 -2.37 3.20
C ASN A 91 10.29 -2.65 4.60
N LYS A 92 11.13 -3.17 5.50
CA LYS A 92 10.83 -3.36 6.92
C LYS A 92 10.54 -2.01 7.57
N ASN A 93 9.33 -1.82 8.11
CA ASN A 93 8.85 -0.57 8.73
C ASN A 93 8.56 0.59 7.74
N SER A 94 8.06 0.28 6.54
CA SER A 94 7.53 1.32 5.65
C SER A 94 6.47 2.18 6.32
N ALA A 95 6.33 3.42 5.84
CA ALA A 95 5.20 4.26 6.20
C ALA A 95 3.87 3.60 5.80
N PRO A 96 2.76 3.97 6.45
CA PRO A 96 1.41 3.68 6.00
C PRO A 96 1.20 3.72 4.48
N ALA A 97 0.66 2.63 3.91
CA ALA A 97 0.29 2.51 2.50
C ALA A 97 1.35 3.11 1.55
N PRO A 98 2.59 2.59 1.60
CA PRO A 98 3.74 3.30 1.09
C PRO A 98 3.65 3.45 -0.43
N ASN A 99 4.03 4.61 -0.96
CA ASN A 99 3.91 4.91 -2.38
C ASN A 99 5.17 4.46 -3.15
N ALA A 100 4.98 3.55 -4.12
CA ALA A 100 6.05 3.04 -4.99
C ALA A 100 6.35 3.97 -6.19
N SER A 101 5.71 5.14 -6.30
CA SER A 101 5.88 6.11 -7.40
C SER A 101 6.82 7.26 -7.01
N VAL A 102 7.19 7.35 -5.73
CA VAL A 102 7.87 8.53 -5.20
C VAL A 102 9.04 8.17 -4.31
N LEU A 103 10.07 9.02 -4.36
CA LEU A 103 11.07 9.11 -3.31
C LEU A 103 10.56 10.04 -2.22
N TYR A 104 10.71 9.63 -0.97
CA TYR A 104 10.32 10.43 0.18
C TYR A 104 11.50 11.21 0.72
N VAL A 105 11.27 12.45 1.15
CA VAL A 105 12.18 13.19 2.03
C VAL A 105 11.36 13.61 3.25
N THR A 106 11.93 13.49 4.45
CA THR A 106 11.23 13.84 5.69
C THR A 106 12.10 14.65 6.63
N SER A 107 11.49 15.52 7.42
CA SER A 107 12.16 16.24 8.50
C SER A 107 11.20 16.50 9.66
N TRP A 108 11.75 16.47 10.88
CA TRP A 108 11.08 16.95 12.07
C TRP A 108 11.68 18.30 12.45
N LEU A 109 10.87 19.35 12.43
CA LEU A 109 11.31 20.69 12.81
C LEU A 109 11.08 20.93 14.29
N ASN A 110 12.02 21.62 14.92
CA ASN A 110 11.89 22.16 16.26
C ASN A 110 12.20 23.66 16.20
N LEU A 111 11.13 24.45 16.11
CA LEU A 111 11.15 25.90 15.91
C LEU A 111 11.28 26.65 17.24
N ASN A 112 11.19 25.97 18.39
CA ASN A 112 11.65 26.52 19.67
C ASN A 112 13.17 26.77 19.68
N LYS A 113 13.92 26.12 18.77
CA LYS A 113 15.36 26.34 18.54
C LYS A 113 15.62 27.38 17.44
N GLY A 114 14.67 28.28 17.20
CA GLY A 114 14.71 29.30 16.16
C GLY A 114 14.19 28.84 14.81
N ASP A 115 13.85 29.81 13.97
CA ASP A 115 13.27 29.59 12.64
C ASP A 115 14.25 28.89 11.68
N ARG A 116 13.71 28.32 10.60
CA ARG A 116 14.47 27.59 9.59
C ARG A 116 14.31 28.20 8.20
N ILE A 117 15.37 28.12 7.41
CA ILE A 117 15.34 28.43 5.97
C ILE A 117 15.39 27.10 5.23
N LEU A 118 14.34 26.80 4.47
CA LEU A 118 14.29 25.73 3.48
C LEU A 118 14.71 26.30 2.12
N GLN A 119 15.70 25.68 1.50
CA GLN A 119 16.13 25.95 0.13
C GLN A 119 15.49 24.93 -0.82
N THR A 120 14.93 25.41 -1.94
CA THR A 120 14.57 24.55 -3.08
C THR A 120 15.45 24.88 -4.28
N PRO A 121 15.99 23.89 -5.00
CA PRO A 121 16.86 24.11 -6.15
C PRO A 121 16.07 24.60 -7.37
N ALA A 122 16.80 24.95 -8.44
CA ALA A 122 16.19 25.12 -9.76
C ALA A 122 15.60 23.79 -10.25
N ASN A 123 14.43 23.84 -10.88
CA ASN A 123 13.74 22.67 -11.43
C ASN A 123 13.64 22.77 -12.96
N THR A 124 14.79 22.72 -13.64
CA THR A 124 14.87 22.88 -15.11
C THR A 124 14.27 21.72 -15.88
N ASP A 125 14.28 20.53 -15.29
CA ASP A 125 13.82 19.30 -15.92
C ASP A 125 12.36 18.98 -15.58
N GLU A 126 11.63 19.97 -15.04
CA GLU A 126 10.22 19.88 -14.67
C GLU A 126 9.86 18.68 -13.76
N ASN A 127 10.78 18.26 -12.90
CA ASN A 127 10.54 17.17 -11.96
C ASN A 127 9.30 17.46 -11.10
N TYR A 128 8.40 16.49 -10.99
CA TYR A 128 7.28 16.61 -10.08
C TYR A 128 7.74 16.41 -8.64
N TYR A 129 7.41 17.35 -7.76
CA TYR A 129 7.61 17.18 -6.33
C TYR A 129 6.63 17.97 -5.51
N ILE A 130 6.49 17.59 -4.24
CA ILE A 130 5.76 18.36 -3.25
C ILE A 130 6.45 18.28 -1.91
N TRP A 131 6.53 19.41 -1.20
CA TRP A 131 6.82 19.53 0.22
C TRP A 131 5.54 19.90 0.98
N ALA A 132 4.97 18.94 1.69
CA ALA A 132 3.91 19.21 2.65
C ALA A 132 4.52 19.46 4.04
N ILE A 133 4.22 20.63 4.60
CA ILE A 133 4.65 21.04 5.94
C ILE A 133 3.43 20.97 6.83
N LEU A 134 3.46 20.10 7.85
CA LEU A 134 2.35 19.84 8.74
C LEU A 134 2.65 20.37 10.14
N ASP A 135 1.62 20.93 10.79
CA ASP A 135 1.65 21.19 12.22
C ASP A 135 1.60 19.88 13.03
N SER A 136 1.73 19.98 14.36
CA SER A 136 1.71 18.80 15.24
C SER A 136 0.33 18.14 15.33
N TYR A 137 -0.72 18.76 14.80
CA TYR A 137 -2.08 18.22 14.72
C TYR A 137 -2.38 17.65 13.32
N ILE A 138 -1.35 17.41 12.50
CA ILE A 138 -1.40 16.89 11.12
C ILE A 138 -2.16 17.76 10.10
N ASN A 139 -2.33 19.05 10.36
CA ASN A 139 -2.83 19.97 9.34
C ASN A 139 -1.67 20.45 8.47
N THR A 140 -1.83 20.40 7.15
CA THR A 140 -0.92 21.05 6.21
C THR A 140 -1.02 22.56 6.36
N VAL A 141 0.09 23.21 6.68
CA VAL A 141 0.23 24.67 6.79
C VAL A 141 1.02 25.27 5.64
N GLY A 142 1.80 24.45 4.94
CA GLY A 142 2.55 24.84 3.75
C GLY A 142 2.62 23.73 2.72
N SER A 143 2.54 24.09 1.44
CA SER A 143 2.71 23.18 0.31
C SER A 143 3.56 23.83 -0.79
N ILE A 144 4.75 23.27 -1.02
CA ILE A 144 5.73 23.81 -1.98
C ILE A 144 5.98 22.79 -3.08
N GLY A 145 5.80 23.17 -4.34
CA GLY A 145 6.05 22.31 -5.49
C GLY A 145 5.77 23.05 -6.81
N PRO A 146 5.80 22.36 -7.96
CA PRO A 146 5.52 22.96 -9.26
C PRO A 146 4.18 23.71 -9.32
N ARG A 147 3.15 23.28 -8.57
CA ARG A 147 1.86 23.99 -8.46
C ARG A 147 2.00 25.41 -7.89
N THR A 148 2.90 25.62 -6.92
CA THR A 148 3.02 26.89 -6.17
C THR A 148 4.25 27.71 -6.53
N GLN A 149 5.14 27.16 -7.37
CA GLN A 149 6.27 27.85 -7.94
C GLN A 149 5.96 28.22 -9.40
N SER A 150 6.08 29.50 -9.78
CA SER A 150 5.82 29.91 -11.15
C SER A 150 6.77 29.21 -12.13
N LYS A 151 6.23 28.57 -13.18
CA LYS A 151 6.99 27.93 -14.27
C LYS A 151 7.98 28.90 -14.94
N SER A 152 7.64 30.19 -15.04
CA SER A 152 8.52 31.22 -15.64
C SER A 152 9.68 31.64 -14.73
N ASN A 153 9.57 31.43 -13.41
CA ASN A 153 10.55 31.90 -12.42
C ASN A 153 11.43 30.77 -11.86
N ALA A 154 11.17 29.50 -12.23
CA ALA A 154 11.94 28.34 -11.78
C ALA A 154 13.45 28.45 -12.08
N THR A 155 13.84 29.29 -13.05
CA THR A 155 15.24 29.57 -13.41
C THR A 155 15.74 30.96 -12.99
N GLN A 156 14.87 31.97 -12.84
CA GLN A 156 15.29 33.35 -12.54
C GLN A 156 15.52 33.64 -11.05
N ASP A 157 14.80 32.95 -10.15
CA ASP A 157 14.85 33.19 -8.69
C ASP A 157 15.45 32.01 -7.90
N SER A 158 16.15 31.10 -8.58
CA SER A 158 16.72 29.89 -7.97
C SER A 158 18.13 30.12 -7.39
N PRO A 159 18.44 29.51 -6.22
CA PRO A 159 17.53 28.73 -5.39
C PRO A 159 16.50 29.59 -4.65
N ASN A 160 15.30 29.05 -4.44
CA ASN A 160 14.24 29.71 -3.69
C ASN A 160 14.42 29.46 -2.19
N TYR A 161 14.03 30.44 -1.36
CA TYR A 161 14.15 30.37 0.09
C TYR A 161 12.82 30.59 0.81
N TYR A 162 12.48 29.64 1.68
CA TYR A 162 11.28 29.67 2.52
C TYR A 162 11.68 29.73 4.00
N LEU A 163 11.25 30.78 4.69
CA LEU A 163 11.36 30.95 6.13
C LEU A 163 10.21 30.22 6.83
N LEU A 164 10.54 29.15 7.52
CA LEU A 164 9.63 28.36 8.35
C LEU A 164 9.60 28.97 9.75
N ALA A 165 8.54 29.72 10.04
CA ALA A 165 8.41 30.54 11.24
C ALA A 165 7.46 29.89 12.26
N GLY A 166 7.97 29.59 13.46
CA GLY A 166 7.17 29.00 14.54
C GLY A 166 6.42 30.04 15.39
N PRO A 167 5.59 29.62 16.36
CA PRO A 167 4.71 30.53 17.10
C PRO A 167 5.42 31.63 17.92
N SER A 168 6.69 31.40 18.31
CA SER A 168 7.50 32.40 19.01
C SER A 168 8.17 33.41 18.09
N SER A 169 8.08 33.22 16.77
CA SER A 169 8.73 34.05 15.77
C SER A 169 7.98 35.39 15.58
N PRO A 170 8.69 36.52 15.43
CA PRO A 170 8.05 37.75 14.98
C PRO A 170 7.44 37.62 13.57
N TYR A 171 7.97 36.73 12.73
CA TYR A 171 7.45 36.50 11.38
C TYR A 171 6.15 35.71 11.36
N TYR A 172 5.88 34.92 12.41
CA TYR A 172 4.60 34.24 12.57
C TYR A 172 3.46 35.24 12.83
N SER A 173 3.71 36.25 13.67
CA SER A 173 2.71 37.25 14.07
C SER A 173 2.59 38.47 13.14
N GLY A 174 3.60 38.74 12.30
CA GLY A 174 3.56 39.81 11.30
C GLY A 174 2.56 39.53 10.17
N ASN A 175 2.13 40.54 9.43
CA ASN A 175 1.07 40.40 8.41
C ASN A 175 1.59 40.00 7.01
N ASP A 176 2.90 40.11 6.77
CA ASP A 176 3.50 39.92 5.45
C ASP A 176 3.81 38.44 5.16
N TRP A 177 3.71 38.03 3.89
CA TRP A 177 4.08 36.67 3.44
C TRP A 177 5.48 36.60 2.84
N LEU A 178 6.17 37.74 2.78
CA LEU A 178 7.54 37.90 2.32
C LEU A 178 8.28 38.74 3.34
N THR A 179 9.57 38.46 3.54
CA THR A 179 10.45 39.33 4.32
C THR A 179 11.81 39.41 3.68
N THR A 180 12.50 40.53 3.90
CA THR A 180 13.88 40.72 3.47
C THR A 180 14.81 40.48 4.64
N LEU A 181 15.63 39.44 4.53
CA LEU A 181 16.70 39.15 5.47
C LEU A 181 17.99 39.83 5.01
N ARG A 182 18.65 40.55 5.91
CA ARG A 182 19.98 41.10 5.66
C ARG A 182 21.00 39.98 5.83
N THR A 183 21.87 39.79 4.84
CA THR A 183 22.92 38.77 4.86
C THR A 183 24.28 39.36 4.55
N MET A 184 25.40 38.67 4.84
CA MET A 184 26.73 39.14 4.42
C MET A 184 26.88 39.23 2.89
N GLN A 185 26.05 38.51 2.13
CA GLN A 185 26.01 38.59 0.66
C GLN A 185 25.00 39.63 0.13
N GLY A 186 24.43 40.46 1.02
CA GLY A 186 23.39 41.42 0.68
C GLY A 186 21.99 40.99 1.14
N ASN A 187 20.99 41.77 0.74
CA ASN A 187 19.60 41.49 1.10
C ASN A 187 19.07 40.29 0.31
N ARG A 188 18.42 39.36 1.01
CA ARG A 188 17.73 38.20 0.42
C ARG A 188 16.26 38.25 0.79
N THR A 189 15.38 38.25 -0.20
CA THR A 189 13.94 38.10 0.01
C THR A 189 13.63 36.62 0.24
N VAL A 190 12.84 36.31 1.25
CA VAL A 190 12.39 34.95 1.58
C VAL A 190 10.87 34.93 1.76
N ARG A 191 10.24 33.82 1.35
CA ARG A 191 8.79 33.56 1.53
C ARG A 191 8.54 33.01 2.93
N ILE A 192 7.50 33.45 3.61
CA ILE A 192 7.19 33.02 4.99
C ILE A 192 6.16 31.89 4.94
N ILE A 193 6.51 30.74 5.52
CA ILE A 193 5.54 29.69 5.88
C ILE A 193 5.37 29.73 7.40
N ARG A 194 4.14 30.01 7.84
CA ARG A 194 3.78 30.03 9.26
C ARG A 194 3.48 28.61 9.71
N VAL A 195 4.13 28.19 10.78
CA VAL A 195 3.90 26.89 11.41
C VAL A 195 3.21 27.12 12.75
N ASP A 196 1.97 26.65 12.86
CA ASP A 196 1.07 26.96 13.96
C ASP A 196 1.48 26.34 15.30
N THR A 197 2.36 25.33 15.27
CA THR A 197 2.92 24.68 16.46
C THR A 197 4.45 24.77 16.49
N PRO A 198 5.09 24.68 17.67
CA PRO A 198 6.56 24.76 17.77
C PRO A 198 7.31 23.63 17.08
N TYR A 199 6.63 22.52 16.79
CA TYR A 199 7.15 21.41 16.02
C TYR A 199 6.37 21.24 14.73
N ALA A 200 7.05 20.81 13.68
CA ALA A 200 6.44 20.52 12.39
C ALA A 200 6.92 19.17 11.88
N TRP A 201 6.05 18.48 11.15
CA TRP A 201 6.44 17.36 10.32
C TRP A 201 6.50 17.81 8.87
N VAL A 202 7.67 17.69 8.25
CA VAL A 202 7.84 17.91 6.82
C VAL A 202 7.86 16.56 6.14
N THR A 203 6.97 16.37 5.18
CA THR A 203 6.95 15.21 4.28
C THR A 203 6.97 15.69 2.84
N ALA A 204 8.00 15.29 2.11
CA ALA A 204 8.14 15.60 0.70
C ALA A 204 8.14 14.33 -0.13
N ARG A 205 7.58 14.43 -1.34
CA ARG A 205 7.39 13.33 -2.28
C ARG A 205 7.85 13.80 -3.66
N PHE A 206 8.73 13.03 -4.27
CA PHE A 206 9.33 13.32 -5.58
C PHE A 206 8.91 12.23 -6.55
N GLY A 207 8.13 12.59 -7.58
CA GLY A 207 7.69 11.64 -8.59
C GLY A 207 8.87 11.16 -9.43
N SER A 208 8.94 9.86 -9.66
CA SER A 208 9.95 9.24 -10.54
C SER A 208 9.34 8.06 -11.26
N ASP A 209 9.84 7.75 -12.46
CA ASP A 209 9.74 6.39 -12.98
C ASP A 209 10.61 5.48 -12.12
N THR A 210 9.98 4.70 -11.25
CA THR A 210 10.66 3.79 -10.31
C THR A 210 11.04 2.46 -10.95
N LEU A 211 10.65 2.27 -12.21
CA LEU A 211 10.99 1.17 -13.09
C LEU A 211 11.99 1.61 -14.17
N SER A 212 12.81 2.61 -13.84
CA SER A 212 13.92 3.12 -14.63
C SER A 212 15.03 3.58 -13.69
N GLU A 213 16.19 2.93 -13.77
CA GLU A 213 17.33 3.24 -12.90
C GLU A 213 17.86 4.66 -13.14
N SER A 214 17.91 5.09 -14.40
CA SER A 214 18.35 6.44 -14.76
C SER A 214 17.39 7.52 -14.27
N ALA A 215 16.07 7.29 -14.34
CA ALA A 215 15.09 8.24 -13.81
C ALA A 215 15.20 8.36 -12.28
N LEU A 216 15.39 7.24 -11.57
CA LEU A 216 15.64 7.23 -10.13
C LEU A 216 16.92 7.97 -9.76
N ALA A 217 18.03 7.73 -10.48
CA ALA A 217 19.30 8.41 -10.27
C ALA A 217 19.16 9.93 -10.47
N ASN A 218 18.53 10.36 -11.57
CA ASN A 218 18.27 11.78 -11.85
C ASN A 218 17.43 12.44 -10.74
N THR A 219 16.39 11.74 -10.26
CA THR A 219 15.56 12.23 -9.15
C THR A 219 16.37 12.32 -7.86
N HIS A 220 17.27 11.36 -7.60
CA HIS A 220 18.18 11.41 -6.46
C HIS A 220 19.12 12.61 -6.50
N ASP A 221 19.74 12.86 -7.65
CA ASP A 221 20.64 13.99 -7.84
C ASP A 221 19.90 15.32 -7.65
N PHE A 222 18.68 15.44 -8.18
CA PHE A 222 17.80 16.59 -7.96
C PHE A 222 17.47 16.80 -6.47
N ILE A 223 17.20 15.73 -5.72
CA ILE A 223 16.92 15.80 -4.29
C ILE A 223 18.17 16.20 -3.47
N ASN A 224 19.30 15.59 -3.79
CA ASN A 224 20.51 15.65 -2.99
C ASN A 224 21.32 16.93 -3.25
N GLY A 225 21.46 17.33 -4.52
CA GLY A 225 22.43 18.33 -4.94
C GLY A 225 23.86 17.85 -4.77
N ALA A 226 24.81 18.76 -4.98
CA ALA A 226 26.24 18.52 -4.84
C ALA A 226 26.91 19.63 -4.01
N GLU A 227 27.99 19.30 -3.30
CA GLU A 227 28.71 20.22 -2.41
C GLU A 227 29.33 21.41 -3.16
N ASP A 228 29.82 21.16 -4.38
CA ASP A 228 30.48 22.13 -5.25
C ASP A 228 29.50 22.96 -6.10
N ILE A 229 28.22 22.61 -6.13
CA ILE A 229 27.18 23.32 -6.86
C ILE A 229 26.29 24.11 -5.89
N ALA A 230 26.62 25.38 -5.69
CA ALA A 230 25.88 26.27 -4.79
C ALA A 230 24.38 26.36 -5.16
N GLY A 231 23.51 26.23 -4.16
CA GLY A 231 22.06 26.30 -4.37
C GLY A 231 21.43 25.03 -4.94
N SER A 232 22.21 23.98 -5.21
CA SER A 232 21.70 22.69 -5.65
C SER A 232 21.08 21.89 -4.50
N GLY A 233 20.18 20.97 -4.87
CA GLY A 233 19.45 20.12 -3.93
C GLY A 233 18.55 20.87 -2.96
N PHE A 234 17.74 20.09 -2.24
CA PHE A 234 16.91 20.60 -1.16
C PHE A 234 17.72 20.62 0.13
N GLN A 235 17.84 21.78 0.77
CA GLN A 235 18.68 21.95 1.96
C GLN A 235 17.94 22.74 3.04
N ILE A 236 18.33 22.58 4.31
CA ILE A 236 17.72 23.31 5.43
C ILE A 236 18.78 23.85 6.38
N THR A 237 18.60 25.07 6.89
CA THR A 237 19.49 25.68 7.90
C THR A 237 18.74 26.58 8.87
N SER A 238 19.42 27.11 9.88
CA SER A 238 18.86 28.11 10.78
C SER A 238 18.83 29.51 10.14
N ILE A 239 17.84 30.33 10.51
CA ILE A 239 17.80 31.74 10.10
C ILE A 239 19.11 32.48 10.48
N ASP A 240 19.69 32.19 11.65
CA ASP A 240 20.95 32.80 12.11
C ASP A 240 22.15 32.44 11.21
N HIS A 241 22.20 31.21 10.70
CA HIS A 241 23.24 30.84 9.75
C HIS A 241 23.03 31.60 8.45
N PHE A 242 21.80 31.59 7.92
CA PHE A 242 21.48 32.25 6.66
C PHE A 242 21.70 33.77 6.69
N GLN A 243 21.32 34.45 7.78
CA GLN A 243 21.61 35.88 7.97
C GLN A 243 23.11 36.17 8.10
N ARG A 244 23.91 35.25 8.63
CA ARG A 244 25.36 35.39 8.59
C ARG A 244 25.86 35.18 7.18
N THR A 245 25.63 34.03 6.56
CA THR A 245 26.35 33.63 5.34
C THR A 245 25.72 34.12 4.04
N GLY A 246 24.41 34.30 4.00
CA GLY A 246 23.63 34.52 2.77
C GLY A 246 23.35 33.27 1.96
N SER A 247 23.70 32.09 2.48
CA SER A 247 23.54 30.80 1.80
C SER A 247 23.06 29.71 2.76
N VAL A 248 22.49 28.64 2.19
CA VAL A 248 22.20 27.40 2.90
C VAL A 248 23.34 26.41 2.63
N PRO A 249 24.01 25.88 3.66
CA PRO A 249 25.13 24.97 3.47
C PRO A 249 24.64 23.64 2.91
N TYR A 250 25.45 23.03 2.05
CA TYR A 250 25.25 21.65 1.62
C TYR A 250 25.35 20.71 2.84
N GLN A 251 24.39 19.81 2.95
CA GLN A 251 24.44 18.70 3.88
C GLN A 251 24.45 17.40 3.08
N GLU A 252 25.46 16.56 3.34
CA GLU A 252 25.49 15.20 2.80
C GLU A 252 24.18 14.45 3.16
N PRO A 253 23.59 13.69 2.23
CA PRO A 253 22.31 13.01 2.45
C PRO A 253 22.39 12.01 3.61
N ILE A 254 21.52 12.18 4.61
CA ILE A 254 21.25 11.10 5.57
C ILE A 254 20.22 10.19 4.92
N SER A 255 20.68 9.09 4.32
CA SER A 255 19.84 8.19 3.52
C SER A 255 19.46 6.88 4.21
N GLN A 256 20.15 6.52 5.29
CA GLN A 256 19.96 5.25 5.99
C GLN A 256 19.41 5.44 7.40
N SER A 257 18.40 4.63 7.73
CA SER A 257 17.92 4.53 9.10
C SER A 257 18.93 3.79 9.97
N SER A 258 19.15 4.27 11.20
CA SER A 258 19.99 3.62 12.18
C SER A 258 19.37 2.31 12.65
N THR A 259 20.18 1.26 12.74
CA THR A 259 19.80 -0.08 13.22
C THR A 259 20.46 -0.45 14.55
N ASN A 260 21.06 0.52 15.25
CA ASN A 260 21.75 0.28 16.51
C ASN A 260 20.78 0.02 17.67
N GLN A 261 21.32 -0.40 18.83
CA GLN A 261 20.53 -0.69 20.03
C GLN A 261 19.64 0.49 20.51
N LYS A 262 20.05 1.75 20.25
CA LYS A 262 19.22 2.92 20.60
C LYS A 262 18.01 3.02 19.67
N ALA A 263 18.21 2.78 18.38
CA ALA A 263 17.13 2.73 17.39
C ALA A 263 16.14 1.60 17.71
N GLU A 264 16.62 0.41 18.06
CA GLU A 264 15.75 -0.71 18.47
C GLU A 264 14.93 -0.37 19.72
N LYS A 265 15.54 0.25 20.73
CA LYS A 265 14.82 0.72 21.93
C LYS A 265 13.78 1.79 21.59
N ALA A 266 14.10 2.70 20.68
CA ALA A 266 13.15 3.70 20.20
C ALA A 266 11.98 3.05 19.45
N GLN A 267 12.25 2.09 18.56
CA GLN A 267 11.22 1.34 17.83
C GLN A 267 10.29 0.59 18.79
N LYS A 268 10.82 -0.07 19.82
CA LYS A 268 9.98 -0.76 20.82
C LYS A 268 9.11 0.19 21.63
N LYS A 269 9.59 1.40 21.92
CA LYS A 269 8.88 2.38 22.75
C LYS A 269 7.88 3.23 21.97
N TRP A 270 8.23 3.58 20.74
CA TRP A 270 7.54 4.58 19.93
C TRP A 270 7.09 4.05 18.57
N GLY A 271 7.39 2.80 18.21
CA GLY A 271 6.94 2.21 16.94
C GLY A 271 5.44 1.95 16.87
N SER A 272 4.81 1.81 18.04
CA SER A 272 3.38 1.51 18.18
C SER A 272 2.67 2.47 19.12
N ILE A 273 1.38 2.67 18.85
CA ILE A 273 0.51 3.35 19.81
C ILE A 273 0.49 2.55 21.12
N PRO A 274 0.46 3.21 22.30
CA PRO A 274 0.40 2.50 23.58
C PRO A 274 -0.77 1.53 23.65
N SER A 275 -0.56 0.35 24.21
CA SER A 275 -1.62 -0.63 24.41
C SER A 275 -2.53 -0.32 25.60
N THR A 276 -2.15 0.63 26.46
CA THR A 276 -2.91 1.02 27.65
C THR A 276 -3.40 2.46 27.58
N ALA A 277 -4.54 2.73 28.20
CA ALA A 277 -5.14 4.07 28.24
C ALA A 277 -4.19 5.05 28.92
N LYS A 278 -3.65 4.70 30.09
CA LYS A 278 -2.69 5.55 30.80
C LYS A 278 -1.47 5.86 29.91
N GLY A 279 -0.93 4.86 29.21
CA GLY A 279 0.21 5.06 28.32
C GLY A 279 -0.09 6.03 27.18
N PHE A 280 -1.27 5.90 26.55
CA PHE A 280 -1.73 6.82 25.52
C PHE A 280 -1.90 8.25 26.05
N PHE A 281 -2.59 8.41 27.18
CA PHE A 281 -2.89 9.73 27.73
C PHE A 281 -1.67 10.42 28.37
N ASP A 282 -0.70 9.67 28.90
CA ASP A 282 0.60 10.23 29.30
C ASP A 282 1.33 10.85 28.09
N GLN A 283 1.33 10.15 26.94
CA GLN A 283 1.93 10.66 25.70
C GLN A 283 1.16 11.87 25.16
N LEU A 284 -0.17 11.80 25.08
CA LEU A 284 -1.01 12.91 24.65
C LEU A 284 -0.83 14.15 25.55
N GLY A 285 -0.80 13.94 26.87
CA GLY A 285 -0.57 15.01 27.84
C GLY A 285 0.77 15.70 27.64
N THR A 286 1.83 14.93 27.36
CA THR A 286 3.16 15.48 27.03
C THR A 286 3.14 16.21 25.69
N ALA A 287 2.47 15.64 24.68
CA ALA A 287 2.36 16.23 23.36
C ALA A 287 1.63 17.60 23.39
N LEU A 288 0.62 17.76 24.24
CA LEU A 288 -0.06 19.04 24.47
C LEU A 288 0.84 20.10 25.11
N GLN A 289 1.77 19.70 25.97
CA GLN A 289 2.74 20.61 26.56
C GLN A 289 3.81 21.02 25.54
N ASP A 290 4.25 20.07 24.70
CA ASP A 290 5.21 20.32 23.62
C ASP A 290 4.61 21.15 22.47
N SER A 291 3.33 20.98 22.19
CA SER A 291 2.60 21.63 21.09
C SER A 291 1.23 22.10 21.55
N PRO A 292 1.20 23.21 22.32
CA PRO A 292 -0.05 23.79 22.82
C PRO A 292 -1.03 24.09 21.68
N VAL A 293 -2.32 23.99 21.97
CA VAL A 293 -3.38 24.34 21.03
C VAL A 293 -3.24 25.83 20.63
N PRO A 294 -3.12 26.15 19.33
CA PRO A 294 -3.02 27.54 18.90
C PRO A 294 -4.29 28.35 19.21
N ALA A 295 -4.13 29.65 19.45
CA ALA A 295 -5.26 30.57 19.56
C ALA A 295 -5.75 30.98 18.17
N GLN A 296 -7.06 31.25 18.05
CA GLN A 296 -7.61 31.82 16.83
C GLN A 296 -6.99 33.17 16.51
N ILE A 297 -6.73 33.39 15.23
CA ILE A 297 -6.22 34.65 14.70
C ILE A 297 -7.42 35.56 14.46
N LYS A 298 -7.27 36.88 14.58
CA LYS A 298 -8.37 37.78 14.28
C LYS A 298 -8.65 37.75 12.76
N PRO A 299 -9.90 37.64 12.31
CA PRO A 299 -10.22 37.78 10.89
C PRO A 299 -9.68 39.10 10.34
N GLY A 300 -9.13 39.06 9.13
CA GLY A 300 -8.51 40.20 8.44
C GLY A 300 -7.07 40.50 8.87
N THR A 301 -6.48 39.74 9.81
CA THR A 301 -5.05 39.90 10.16
C THR A 301 -4.15 39.64 8.96
N PHE A 302 -4.46 38.63 8.16
CA PHE A 302 -3.74 38.33 6.92
C PHE A 302 -4.60 38.65 5.71
N THR A 303 -3.96 39.22 4.69
CA THR A 303 -4.53 39.46 3.36
C THR A 303 -3.54 38.94 2.31
N ASN A 304 -4.01 38.68 1.08
CA ASN A 304 -3.17 38.20 -0.03
C ASN A 304 -2.37 36.94 0.32
N ILE A 305 -3.06 35.92 0.84
CA ILE A 305 -2.45 34.64 1.23
C ILE A 305 -1.90 33.97 -0.05
N PRO A 306 -0.61 33.61 -0.09
CA PRO A 306 0.00 32.97 -1.25
C PRO A 306 -0.43 31.49 -1.34
N ASP A 307 -0.36 30.91 -2.53
CA ASP A 307 -0.84 29.54 -2.81
C ASP A 307 -0.06 28.44 -2.07
N GLU A 308 1.20 28.72 -1.67
CA GLU A 308 1.99 27.83 -0.84
C GLU A 308 1.59 27.83 0.64
N ALA A 309 0.84 28.82 1.11
CA ALA A 309 0.30 28.86 2.47
C ALA A 309 -1.07 28.18 2.51
N ILE A 310 -1.18 27.10 3.26
CA ILE A 310 -2.33 26.19 3.20
C ILE A 310 -3.27 26.41 4.39
N TRP A 311 -4.57 26.50 4.10
CA TRP A 311 -5.63 26.75 5.08
C TRP A 311 -6.99 26.26 4.56
N LEU A 312 -8.03 26.30 5.40
CA LEU A 312 -9.36 25.73 5.12
C LEU A 312 -10.08 26.22 3.86
N GLY A 313 -9.62 27.32 3.25
CA GLY A 313 -10.23 27.89 2.04
C GLY A 313 -9.47 27.59 0.76
N ASN A 314 -8.33 26.89 0.79
CA ASN A 314 -7.54 26.64 -0.42
C ASN A 314 -6.98 25.21 -0.56
N GLN A 315 -7.44 24.23 0.23
CA GLN A 315 -7.04 22.83 0.09
C GLN A 315 -7.58 22.17 -1.18
N ASN A 316 -8.72 22.63 -1.70
CA ASN A 316 -9.35 22.09 -2.92
C ASN A 316 -9.91 23.22 -3.80
N LYS A 317 -9.26 23.50 -4.92
CA LYS A 317 -9.58 24.61 -5.83
C LYS A 317 -10.96 24.50 -6.49
N VAL A 318 -11.54 23.30 -6.55
CA VAL A 318 -12.89 23.08 -7.09
C VAL A 318 -13.94 23.21 -5.98
N GLN A 319 -13.74 22.53 -4.85
CA GLN A 319 -14.72 22.56 -3.76
C GLN A 319 -14.73 23.87 -2.99
N ASN A 320 -13.62 24.62 -2.98
CA ASN A 320 -13.48 25.92 -2.32
C ASN A 320 -13.50 27.10 -3.33
N ALA A 321 -14.03 26.90 -4.54
CA ALA A 321 -14.09 27.94 -5.57
C ALA A 321 -14.93 29.15 -5.12
N LEU A 322 -14.59 30.34 -5.64
CA LEU A 322 -15.29 31.59 -5.33
C LEU A 322 -16.77 31.49 -5.70
N GLY A 323 -17.64 31.75 -4.73
CA GLY A 323 -19.11 31.70 -4.91
C GLY A 323 -19.74 30.34 -4.60
N GLY A 324 -18.95 29.29 -4.35
CA GLY A 324 -19.43 27.99 -3.90
C GLY A 324 -19.76 27.92 -2.40
N ASP A 325 -20.54 26.91 -2.01
CA ASP A 325 -21.02 26.70 -0.61
C ASP A 325 -19.92 26.55 0.45
N HIS A 326 -18.70 26.19 0.03
CA HIS A 326 -17.55 26.00 0.91
C HIS A 326 -16.42 27.01 0.64
N TYR A 327 -16.72 28.09 -0.09
CA TYR A 327 -15.82 29.22 -0.21
C TYR A 327 -15.61 29.88 1.16
N LEU A 328 -14.34 30.08 1.52
CA LEU A 328 -13.97 30.94 2.63
C LEU A 328 -13.20 32.14 2.06
N PRO A 329 -13.53 33.39 2.42
CA PRO A 329 -12.76 34.54 1.98
C PRO A 329 -11.37 34.52 2.62
N THR A 330 -10.36 35.04 1.92
CA THR A 330 -8.97 35.10 2.42
C THR A 330 -8.85 35.84 3.75
N SER A 331 -9.70 36.83 4.00
CA SER A 331 -9.81 37.51 5.31
C SER A 331 -10.17 36.56 6.47
N SER A 332 -10.61 35.33 6.19
CA SER A 332 -10.99 34.32 7.19
C SER A 332 -9.93 33.25 7.40
N TYR A 333 -8.66 33.47 7.01
CA TYR A 333 -7.56 32.57 7.35
C TYR A 333 -7.56 32.24 8.84
N GLN A 334 -7.49 30.94 9.15
CA GLN A 334 -7.31 30.42 10.50
C GLN A 334 -6.39 29.20 10.46
N PRO A 335 -5.45 29.08 11.41
CA PRO A 335 -4.83 27.81 11.73
C PRO A 335 -5.90 26.76 11.97
N SER A 336 -5.81 25.61 11.32
CA SER A 336 -6.86 24.59 11.46
C SER A 336 -6.81 23.86 12.80
N SER A 337 -5.66 23.89 13.47
CA SER A 337 -5.51 23.47 14.85
C SER A 337 -5.99 24.51 15.88
N ALA A 338 -6.27 25.75 15.48
CA ALA A 338 -6.66 26.79 16.43
C ALA A 338 -8.09 26.62 16.96
N LEU A 339 -8.23 26.73 18.28
CA LEU A 339 -9.52 26.68 18.96
C LEU A 339 -9.92 28.04 19.53
N SER A 340 -11.22 28.34 19.48
CA SER A 340 -11.79 29.45 20.23
C SER A 340 -11.74 29.19 21.73
N ASN A 341 -11.79 30.25 22.54
CA ASN A 341 -11.89 30.14 24.00
C ASN A 341 -13.09 29.28 24.45
N SER A 342 -14.19 29.31 23.69
CA SER A 342 -15.38 28.51 24.00
C SER A 342 -15.16 27.02 23.74
N GLN A 343 -14.55 26.67 22.60
CA GLN A 343 -14.20 25.29 22.26
C GLN A 343 -13.19 24.71 23.25
N THR A 344 -12.14 25.46 23.58
CA THR A 344 -11.13 25.05 24.58
C THR A 344 -11.76 24.79 25.94
N LYS A 345 -12.68 25.65 26.41
CA LYS A 345 -13.42 25.44 27.67
C LYS A 345 -14.32 24.20 27.61
N ALA A 346 -15.02 23.98 26.48
CA ALA A 346 -15.89 22.83 26.30
C ALA A 346 -15.12 21.50 26.33
N LEU A 347 -14.00 21.42 25.60
CA LEU A 347 -13.13 20.24 25.61
C LEU A 347 -12.52 20.00 26.99
N ASN A 348 -11.96 21.03 27.63
CA ASN A 348 -11.43 20.92 29.00
C ASN A 348 -12.47 20.45 30.02
N LYS A 349 -13.73 20.91 29.90
CA LYS A 349 -14.82 20.47 30.76
C LYS A 349 -15.17 18.99 30.55
N ARG A 350 -15.13 18.52 29.30
CA ARG A 350 -15.40 17.11 28.99
C ARG A 350 -14.26 16.21 29.48
N PHE A 351 -13.04 16.55 29.09
CA PHE A 351 -11.82 15.77 29.32
C PHE A 351 -11.35 15.75 30.78
N SER A 352 -11.77 16.73 31.60
CA SER A 352 -11.43 16.73 33.02
C SER A 352 -11.92 15.49 33.78
N THR A 353 -12.97 14.82 33.29
CA THR A 353 -13.47 13.56 33.87
C THR A 353 -12.41 12.48 33.92
N ILE A 354 -11.54 12.40 32.90
CA ILE A 354 -10.42 11.45 32.82
C ILE A 354 -9.09 12.09 33.25
N GLY A 355 -9.11 13.32 33.77
CA GLY A 355 -7.90 14.02 34.18
C GLY A 355 -7.05 14.61 33.04
N LEU A 356 -7.59 14.73 31.83
CA LEU A 356 -6.92 15.40 30.70
C LEU A 356 -7.32 16.88 30.63
N ASN A 357 -6.33 17.74 30.39
CA ASN A 357 -6.51 19.17 30.22
C ASN A 357 -5.59 19.70 29.11
N LEU A 358 -6.12 20.54 28.22
CA LEU A 358 -5.42 20.99 27.02
C LEU A 358 -4.19 21.87 27.30
N SER A 359 -4.08 22.50 28.49
CA SER A 359 -2.90 23.30 28.85
C SER A 359 -2.00 22.64 29.89
N ARG A 360 -2.57 21.78 30.76
CA ARG A 360 -1.81 21.11 31.84
C ARG A 360 -1.36 19.70 31.50
N GLY A 361 -1.89 19.10 30.43
CA GLY A 361 -1.63 17.72 30.06
C GLY A 361 -2.55 16.73 30.80
N PHE A 362 -2.07 15.51 30.99
CA PHE A 362 -2.82 14.42 31.62
C PHE A 362 -2.33 14.17 33.05
N THR A 363 -3.26 13.98 33.97
CA THR A 363 -3.00 13.45 35.31
C THR A 363 -4.14 12.53 35.68
N MET A 364 -3.86 11.23 35.78
CA MET A 364 -4.88 10.23 36.13
C MET A 364 -5.55 10.58 37.47
N PRO A 365 -6.89 10.60 37.55
CA PRO A 365 -7.59 10.93 38.80
C PRO A 365 -7.19 10.01 39.96
N SER A 366 -6.88 10.61 41.11
CA SER A 366 -6.39 9.87 42.28
C SER A 366 -7.50 9.23 43.10
N ASP A 367 -8.74 9.69 42.93
CA ASP A 367 -9.96 9.23 43.60
C ASP A 367 -10.63 8.04 42.90
N TRP A 368 -10.17 7.66 41.71
CA TRP A 368 -10.68 6.50 40.98
C TRP A 368 -10.39 5.17 41.68
N ASN A 369 -11.45 4.38 41.85
CA ASN A 369 -11.37 3.01 42.34
C ASN A 369 -10.91 2.05 41.21
N SER A 370 -10.79 0.75 41.51
CA SER A 370 -10.33 -0.24 40.53
C SER A 370 -11.26 -0.37 39.32
N ARG A 371 -12.58 -0.23 39.53
CA ARG A 371 -13.60 -0.33 38.48
C ARG A 371 -13.55 0.88 37.53
N ASP A 372 -13.37 2.09 38.05
CA ASP A 372 -13.19 3.29 37.22
C ASP A 372 -11.97 3.17 36.30
N ARG A 373 -10.88 2.60 36.80
CA ARG A 373 -9.64 2.35 36.04
C ARG A 373 -9.83 1.29 34.97
N GLU A 374 -10.55 0.22 35.27
CA GLU A 374 -10.91 -0.82 34.31
C GLU A 374 -11.78 -0.24 33.19
N ILE A 375 -12.80 0.56 33.53
CA ILE A 375 -13.66 1.22 32.54
C ILE A 375 -12.85 2.16 31.64
N PHE A 376 -11.92 2.92 32.20
CA PHE A 376 -11.05 3.80 31.42
C PHE A 376 -10.16 3.04 30.43
N GLU A 377 -9.59 1.91 30.87
CA GLU A 377 -8.78 1.03 30.01
C GLU A 377 -9.64 0.43 28.88
N GLU A 378 -10.78 -0.16 29.22
CA GLU A 378 -11.68 -0.76 28.22
C GLU A 378 -12.26 0.29 27.27
N SER A 379 -12.50 1.52 27.72
CA SER A 379 -12.97 2.62 26.87
C SER A 379 -11.95 3.00 25.81
N TYR A 380 -10.66 2.98 26.17
CA TYR A 380 -9.58 3.22 25.23
C TYR A 380 -9.46 2.07 24.21
N LEU A 381 -9.50 0.82 24.67
CA LEU A 381 -9.47 -0.34 23.77
C LEU A 381 -10.67 -0.36 22.82
N PHE A 382 -11.85 -0.01 23.32
CA PHE A 382 -13.06 0.17 22.51
C PHE A 382 -12.89 1.29 21.48
N SER A 383 -12.32 2.44 21.87
CA SER A 383 -12.02 3.54 20.95
C SER A 383 -11.15 3.08 19.78
N ASN A 384 -10.08 2.33 20.05
CA ASN A 384 -9.19 1.80 19.01
C ASN A 384 -9.91 0.80 18.09
N LYS A 385 -10.74 -0.09 18.63
CA LYS A 385 -11.55 -1.03 17.84
C LYS A 385 -12.54 -0.29 16.94
N LEU A 386 -13.21 0.74 17.47
CA LEU A 386 -14.16 1.57 16.73
C LEU A 386 -13.48 2.29 15.57
N LEU A 387 -12.32 2.91 15.81
CA LEU A 387 -11.53 3.59 14.78
C LEU A 387 -11.06 2.62 13.70
N SER A 388 -10.60 1.42 14.07
CA SER A 388 -10.18 0.41 13.09
C SER A 388 -11.34 -0.13 12.24
N LYS A 389 -12.51 -0.33 12.84
CA LYS A 389 -13.75 -0.68 12.12
C LYS A 389 -14.15 0.42 11.15
N ALA A 390 -13.98 1.69 11.55
CA ALA A 390 -14.21 2.84 10.70
C ALA A 390 -13.33 2.78 9.46
N THR A 391 -12.01 2.78 9.62
CA THR A 391 -11.05 2.82 8.50
C THR A 391 -11.23 1.65 7.53
N THR A 392 -11.51 0.45 8.06
CA THR A 392 -11.78 -0.74 7.23
C THR A 392 -13.04 -0.60 6.38
N THR A 393 -14.12 -0.04 6.94
CA THR A 393 -15.40 0.11 6.22
C THR A 393 -15.24 1.09 5.04
N ILE A 394 -14.42 2.11 5.23
CA ILE A 394 -14.22 3.24 4.32
C ILE A 394 -13.51 2.81 3.03
N ALA A 395 -12.50 1.95 3.12
CA ALA A 395 -11.69 1.49 1.98
C ALA A 395 -12.50 0.73 0.88
N SER A 396 -13.78 0.45 1.11
CA SER A 396 -14.61 -0.38 0.23
C SER A 396 -15.47 0.37 -0.80
N GLY A 397 -15.54 1.70 -0.71
CA GLY A 397 -16.25 2.58 -1.66
C GLY A 397 -17.76 2.28 -1.83
N ALA A 398 -18.39 2.84 -2.87
CA ALA A 398 -19.82 2.66 -3.17
C ALA A 398 -20.06 2.34 -4.65
N LYS A 399 -21.19 1.69 -4.97
CA LYS A 399 -21.53 1.33 -6.36
C LYS A 399 -21.53 2.53 -7.32
N ALA A 400 -21.99 3.69 -6.84
CA ALA A 400 -22.03 4.94 -7.63
C ALA A 400 -20.63 5.47 -8.03
N THR A 401 -19.56 5.00 -7.38
CA THR A 401 -18.17 5.36 -7.66
C THR A 401 -17.37 4.16 -8.16
N ASN A 402 -18.00 3.16 -8.78
CA ASN A 402 -17.36 1.89 -9.14
C ASN A 402 -16.65 1.21 -7.96
N TYR A 403 -17.19 1.39 -6.74
CA TYR A 403 -16.60 0.95 -5.48
C TYR A 403 -15.23 1.56 -5.13
N TRP A 404 -14.86 2.68 -5.77
CA TRP A 404 -13.77 3.52 -5.28
C TRP A 404 -14.23 4.38 -4.10
N HIS A 405 -13.47 4.36 -3.02
CA HIS A 405 -13.52 5.38 -1.98
C HIS A 405 -12.70 6.58 -2.41
N ILE A 406 -13.34 7.74 -2.57
CA ILE A 406 -12.71 8.99 -2.97
C ILE A 406 -12.81 9.99 -1.81
N GLY A 407 -11.75 10.08 -1.01
CA GLY A 407 -11.66 10.97 0.15
C GLY A 407 -10.92 12.26 -0.16
N ASN A 408 -11.61 13.26 -0.71
CA ASN A 408 -11.04 14.57 -1.08
C ASN A 408 -11.73 15.79 -0.43
N TYR A 409 -12.70 15.56 0.45
CA TYR A 409 -13.41 16.61 1.18
C TYR A 409 -12.70 16.90 2.52
N ASN A 410 -12.34 18.15 2.79
CA ASN A 410 -11.61 18.59 4.00
C ASN A 410 -10.40 17.71 4.35
N MET A 411 -9.65 17.30 3.32
CA MET A 411 -8.48 16.44 3.46
C MET A 411 -7.20 17.31 3.56
N GLY A 412 -6.25 16.89 4.39
CA GLY A 412 -4.99 17.61 4.65
C GLY A 412 -5.14 18.84 5.55
N VAL A 413 -6.33 19.45 5.59
CA VAL A 413 -6.68 20.56 6.47
C VAL A 413 -8.09 20.34 7.03
N TYR A 414 -8.23 20.24 8.35
CA TYR A 414 -9.45 19.69 8.96
C TYR A 414 -10.20 20.75 9.78
N PRO A 415 -11.48 21.05 9.48
CA PRO A 415 -12.31 21.93 10.31
C PRO A 415 -12.45 21.45 11.76
N ASN A 416 -12.60 22.38 12.70
CA ASN A 416 -12.79 22.06 14.12
C ASN A 416 -14.22 21.65 14.48
N THR A 417 -14.60 20.46 13.99
CA THR A 417 -15.89 19.80 14.21
C THR A 417 -15.64 18.32 14.53
N TRP A 418 -16.52 17.67 15.28
CA TRP A 418 -16.36 16.24 15.61
C TRP A 418 -16.30 15.34 14.38
N HIS A 419 -17.05 15.69 13.34
CA HIS A 419 -17.00 15.02 12.04
C HIS A 419 -15.58 15.05 11.44
N ASN A 420 -14.97 16.23 11.33
CA ASN A 420 -13.66 16.38 10.69
C ASN A 420 -12.50 15.95 11.60
N TRP A 421 -12.67 15.95 12.92
CA TRP A 421 -11.70 15.31 13.82
C TRP A 421 -11.66 13.80 13.66
N LEU A 422 -12.79 13.16 13.32
CA LEU A 422 -12.80 11.73 12.96
C LEU A 422 -12.09 11.50 11.63
N VAL A 423 -12.35 12.33 10.60
CA VAL A 423 -11.64 12.27 9.31
C VAL A 423 -10.13 12.38 9.55
N ARG A 424 -9.70 13.39 10.30
CA ARG A 424 -8.32 13.59 10.72
C ARG A 424 -7.74 12.38 11.44
N CYS A 425 -8.49 11.78 12.37
CA CYS A 425 -8.06 10.58 13.09
C CYS A 425 -7.87 9.37 12.15
N GLY A 426 -8.81 9.13 11.23
CA GLY A 426 -8.66 8.03 10.26
C GLY A 426 -7.49 8.24 9.31
N VAL A 427 -7.24 9.48 8.88
CA VAL A 427 -6.04 9.81 8.08
C VAL A 427 -4.75 9.52 8.84
N ALA A 428 -4.71 9.83 10.13
CA ALA A 428 -3.55 9.53 10.97
C ALA A 428 -3.28 8.01 10.99
N ILE A 429 -4.33 7.19 11.14
CA ILE A 429 -4.28 5.72 11.12
C ILE A 429 -3.86 5.16 9.75
N ASP A 430 -4.48 5.64 8.67
CA ASP A 430 -4.35 5.06 7.33
C ASP A 430 -3.13 5.56 6.55
N GLY A 431 -2.70 6.81 6.77
CA GLY A 431 -1.78 7.53 5.90
C GLY A 431 -0.78 8.46 6.59
N GLY A 432 -0.94 8.75 7.88
CA GLY A 432 -0.08 9.60 8.72
C GLY A 432 -0.01 11.09 8.35
N ALA A 433 0.10 11.42 7.06
CA ALA A 433 0.24 12.78 6.52
C ALA A 433 -0.31 12.86 5.08
N ALA A 434 -1.63 12.95 4.95
CA ALA A 434 -2.27 13.14 3.64
C ALA A 434 -1.86 14.47 3.00
N ASN A 435 -1.71 14.47 1.67
CA ASN A 435 -1.66 15.70 0.90
C ASN A 435 -3.03 16.39 0.93
N ILE A 436 -3.05 17.70 0.72
CA ILE A 436 -4.29 18.38 0.33
C ILE A 436 -4.73 17.93 -1.07
N PRO A 437 -6.04 17.95 -1.39
CA PRO A 437 -6.57 17.52 -2.69
C PRO A 437 -5.88 18.18 -3.89
N ASN A 438 -5.55 19.48 -3.79
CA ASN A 438 -4.85 20.21 -4.85
C ASN A 438 -3.50 19.60 -5.24
N ASP A 439 -2.89 18.85 -4.34
CA ASP A 439 -1.58 18.24 -4.51
C ASP A 439 -1.66 16.74 -4.81
N GLY A 440 -2.63 16.04 -4.21
CA GLY A 440 -2.82 14.62 -4.47
C GLY A 440 -4.13 14.07 -3.94
N VAL A 441 -4.77 13.19 -4.72
CA VAL A 441 -5.96 12.44 -4.32
C VAL A 441 -5.68 10.94 -4.47
N TYR A 442 -6.16 10.14 -3.51
CA TYR A 442 -5.80 8.72 -3.35
C TYR A 442 -7.05 7.80 -3.32
N PRO A 443 -7.77 7.61 -4.43
CA PRO A 443 -8.90 6.69 -4.41
C PRO A 443 -8.47 5.26 -4.09
N THR A 444 -9.22 4.57 -3.24
CA THR A 444 -8.93 3.18 -2.87
C THR A 444 -10.13 2.28 -3.11
N THR A 445 -9.88 1.01 -3.43
CA THR A 445 -10.93 0.00 -3.46
C THR A 445 -10.44 -1.38 -3.03
N GLN A 446 -11.33 -2.10 -2.35
CA GLN A 446 -11.18 -3.52 -2.00
C GLN A 446 -12.28 -4.36 -2.67
N ARG A 447 -13.02 -3.79 -3.63
CA ARG A 447 -14.13 -4.45 -4.31
C ARG A 447 -14.03 -4.32 -5.83
N ASP A 448 -14.53 -5.34 -6.52
CA ASP A 448 -14.76 -5.28 -7.97
C ASP A 448 -16.01 -4.44 -8.31
N HIS A 449 -16.24 -4.20 -9.60
CA HIS A 449 -17.39 -3.47 -10.12
C HIS A 449 -18.76 -4.05 -9.69
N ASN A 450 -18.82 -5.32 -9.33
CA ASN A 450 -20.03 -5.99 -8.88
C ASN A 450 -20.19 -5.95 -7.34
N GLY A 451 -19.23 -5.36 -6.63
CA GLY A 451 -19.23 -5.20 -5.18
C GLY A 451 -18.65 -6.38 -4.40
N TYR A 452 -18.05 -7.37 -5.08
CA TYR A 452 -17.38 -8.49 -4.41
C TYR A 452 -15.97 -8.12 -4.00
N LYS A 453 -15.47 -8.73 -2.93
CA LYS A 453 -14.12 -8.45 -2.42
C LYS A 453 -13.06 -8.86 -3.45
N LEU A 454 -12.06 -8.00 -3.66
CA LEU A 454 -10.91 -8.31 -4.51
C LEU A 454 -10.07 -9.41 -3.87
N SER A 455 -9.83 -10.45 -4.67
CA SER A 455 -9.06 -11.62 -4.29
C SER A 455 -8.29 -12.17 -5.50
N SER A 456 -7.01 -12.48 -5.34
CA SER A 456 -6.12 -13.01 -6.38
C SER A 456 -6.46 -14.43 -6.85
N ARG A 457 -7.54 -15.01 -6.30
CA ARG A 457 -8.22 -16.19 -6.84
C ARG A 457 -8.93 -15.91 -8.17
N TYR A 458 -9.15 -14.64 -8.51
CA TYR A 458 -9.67 -14.21 -9.80
C TYR A 458 -8.67 -13.26 -10.47
N ASN A 459 -8.78 -13.15 -11.80
CA ASN A 459 -8.12 -12.16 -12.60
C ASN A 459 -9.02 -10.93 -12.73
N TYR A 460 -8.43 -9.74 -12.87
CA TYR A 460 -9.15 -8.49 -13.04
C TYR A 460 -8.49 -7.61 -14.11
N SER A 461 -9.21 -6.60 -14.58
CA SER A 461 -8.64 -5.53 -15.40
C SER A 461 -9.10 -4.15 -14.94
N ILE A 462 -8.32 -3.14 -15.31
CA ILE A 462 -8.71 -1.72 -15.26
C ILE A 462 -8.46 -1.16 -16.66
N THR A 463 -9.52 -0.74 -17.35
CA THR A 463 -9.42 -0.15 -18.69
C THR A 463 -9.43 1.37 -18.60
N LEU A 464 -8.34 2.00 -19.03
CA LEU A 464 -8.13 3.44 -19.00
C LEU A 464 -8.39 4.01 -20.40
N PRO A 465 -9.47 4.78 -20.61
CA PRO A 465 -9.68 5.52 -21.84
C PRO A 465 -8.80 6.79 -21.88
N PRO A 466 -8.47 7.29 -23.07
CA PRO A 466 -7.84 8.60 -23.22
C PRO A 466 -8.80 9.71 -22.73
N LEU A 467 -8.28 10.71 -22.00
CA LEU A 467 -9.08 11.82 -21.43
C LEU A 467 -8.87 13.15 -22.16
N SER A 468 -7.66 13.45 -22.63
CA SER A 468 -7.38 14.63 -23.46
C SER A 468 -6.07 14.49 -24.25
N GLU A 469 -5.98 15.25 -25.33
CA GLU A 469 -4.74 15.53 -26.09
C GLU A 469 -4.38 17.01 -25.89
N GLU A 470 -3.89 17.41 -24.72
CA GLU A 470 -3.41 18.79 -24.55
C GLU A 470 -1.88 18.87 -24.55
N LEU A 471 -1.38 19.71 -25.46
CA LEU A 471 0.02 20.13 -25.61
C LEU A 471 1.05 18.99 -25.78
N GLY A 472 0.70 17.96 -26.56
CA GLY A 472 1.70 17.07 -27.18
C GLY A 472 1.61 15.58 -26.84
N GLY A 473 0.58 15.12 -26.13
CA GLY A 473 0.36 13.68 -25.87
C GLY A 473 -0.99 13.35 -25.23
N THR A 474 -1.38 12.09 -25.32
CA THR A 474 -2.61 11.53 -24.70
C THR A 474 -2.42 11.35 -23.19
N THR A 475 -3.37 11.80 -22.36
CA THR A 475 -3.43 11.45 -20.93
C THR A 475 -4.54 10.46 -20.61
N TYR A 476 -4.34 9.64 -19.56
CA TYR A 476 -5.26 8.61 -19.09
C TYR A 476 -5.73 8.83 -17.64
N GLY A 477 -5.39 9.98 -17.06
CA GLY A 477 -5.83 10.38 -15.72
C GLY A 477 -5.88 11.91 -15.57
N PRO A 478 -6.82 12.46 -14.78
CA PRO A 478 -6.98 13.91 -14.61
C PRO A 478 -5.92 14.50 -13.66
N ALA A 479 -4.65 14.48 -14.06
CA ALA A 479 -3.51 14.90 -13.25
C ALA A 479 -2.42 15.56 -14.10
N ASN A 480 -1.92 16.71 -13.65
CA ASN A 480 -0.80 17.42 -14.27
C ASN A 480 0.57 16.88 -13.85
N GLY A 481 0.67 16.33 -12.63
CA GLY A 481 1.91 15.74 -12.12
C GLY A 481 2.09 14.33 -12.66
N PHE A 482 1.35 13.37 -12.10
CA PHE A 482 1.30 12.01 -12.62
C PHE A 482 0.08 11.26 -12.06
N TRP A 483 -0.26 10.14 -12.68
CA TRP A 483 -1.22 9.18 -12.14
C TRP A 483 -0.61 7.79 -12.03
N SER A 484 -1.10 6.97 -11.09
CA SER A 484 -0.66 5.57 -10.94
C SER A 484 -1.71 4.69 -10.25
N PHE A 485 -1.63 3.38 -10.49
CA PHE A 485 -2.37 2.34 -9.78
C PHE A 485 -1.38 1.44 -9.05
N THR A 486 -1.68 1.08 -7.80
CA THR A 486 -0.77 0.29 -6.94
C THR A 486 -1.54 -0.81 -6.22
N ILE A 487 -0.94 -2.01 -6.14
CA ILE A 487 -1.52 -3.15 -5.43
C ILE A 487 -0.94 -3.24 -4.03
N TYR A 488 -1.83 -3.46 -3.07
CA TYR A 488 -1.47 -3.71 -1.70
C TYR A 488 -2.16 -4.95 -1.14
N GLN A 489 -1.49 -5.60 -0.19
CA GLN A 489 -2.07 -6.67 0.60
C GLN A 489 -2.46 -6.15 2.00
N PRO A 490 -3.75 -6.21 2.38
CA PRO A 490 -4.19 -5.90 3.75
C PRO A 490 -3.66 -6.92 4.75
N ASN A 491 -3.42 -6.52 6.01
CA ASN A 491 -3.09 -7.46 7.08
C ASN A 491 -4.21 -7.59 8.13
N ALA A 492 -4.22 -8.69 8.89
CA ALA A 492 -5.27 -9.00 9.87
C ALA A 492 -5.21 -8.18 11.16
N GLY A 493 -4.20 -7.32 11.31
CA GLY A 493 -3.86 -6.66 12.57
C GLY A 493 -4.59 -5.36 12.82
N SER A 494 -5.40 -4.84 11.88
CA SER A 494 -6.25 -3.66 12.06
C SER A 494 -5.55 -2.35 12.49
N ALA A 495 -4.23 -2.39 12.72
CA ALA A 495 -3.41 -1.31 13.27
C ALA A 495 -2.15 -1.02 12.42
N TYR A 496 -1.90 -1.76 11.33
CA TYR A 496 -0.76 -1.51 10.44
C TYR A 496 -1.08 -1.86 8.99
N GLN A 497 -1.77 -0.98 8.29
CA GLN A 497 -1.56 -0.57 6.89
C GLN A 497 -1.29 -1.61 5.77
N PRO A 498 -1.91 -1.44 4.58
CA PRO A 498 -1.55 -2.20 3.38
C PRO A 498 -0.06 -2.06 3.02
N PHE A 499 0.59 -3.15 2.59
CA PHE A 499 1.97 -3.15 2.10
C PHE A 499 2.04 -3.67 0.66
N LEU A 500 3.13 -3.35 -0.05
CA LEU A 500 3.34 -3.76 -1.45
C LEU A 500 3.53 -5.27 -1.54
N VAL A 501 2.92 -5.90 -2.53
CA VAL A 501 2.94 -7.37 -2.67
C VAL A 501 4.32 -7.88 -3.09
N GLU A 502 4.74 -9.01 -2.52
CA GLU A 502 5.98 -9.69 -2.89
C GLU A 502 5.99 -10.07 -4.39
N ASN A 503 4.83 -10.49 -4.92
CA ASN A 503 4.66 -10.92 -6.31
C ASN A 503 5.03 -9.83 -7.35
N ALA A 504 5.23 -8.58 -6.92
CA ALA A 504 5.75 -7.49 -7.75
C ALA A 504 7.07 -7.83 -8.45
N ILE A 505 7.90 -8.72 -7.88
CA ILE A 505 9.18 -9.15 -8.48
C ILE A 505 9.02 -10.07 -9.69
N ASN A 506 7.83 -10.62 -9.91
CA ASN A 506 7.61 -11.59 -10.99
C ASN A 506 7.27 -10.92 -12.32
N ASN A 507 6.94 -9.62 -12.33
CA ASN A 507 6.89 -8.88 -13.58
C ASN A 507 8.30 -8.44 -13.98
N LEU A 508 8.90 -9.19 -14.89
CA LEU A 508 10.27 -8.99 -15.36
C LEU A 508 10.34 -8.12 -16.63
N ALA A 509 9.22 -7.58 -17.13
CA ALA A 509 9.18 -6.77 -18.35
C ALA A 509 9.97 -5.45 -18.24
N TYR A 510 10.18 -4.99 -17.00
CA TYR A 510 10.89 -3.75 -16.68
C TYR A 510 12.32 -3.99 -16.17
N THR A 511 12.76 -5.26 -16.09
CA THR A 511 14.10 -5.60 -15.57
C THR A 511 15.09 -5.73 -16.74
N SER A 512 16.06 -4.82 -16.80
CA SER A 512 17.18 -4.87 -17.73
C SER A 512 18.23 -5.90 -17.30
N ILE A 513 18.84 -6.60 -18.26
CA ILE A 513 19.99 -7.49 -18.05
C ILE A 513 21.26 -6.78 -18.50
N ASP A 514 21.77 -5.88 -17.67
CA ASP A 514 22.85 -4.93 -17.99
C ASP A 514 24.03 -4.97 -17.01
N ALA A 515 23.91 -5.70 -15.89
CA ALA A 515 24.99 -5.92 -14.96
C ALA A 515 25.80 -7.18 -15.31
N ARG A 516 27.04 -7.25 -14.80
CA ARG A 516 27.90 -8.42 -14.90
C ARG A 516 28.38 -8.87 -13.53
N ALA A 517 28.43 -10.18 -13.35
CA ALA A 517 29.04 -10.84 -12.20
C ALA A 517 30.20 -11.72 -12.65
N THR A 518 31.27 -11.74 -11.86
CA THR A 518 32.43 -12.62 -12.07
C THR A 518 32.67 -13.47 -10.82
N LEU A 519 32.84 -14.78 -11.02
CA LEU A 519 33.11 -15.72 -9.95
C LEU A 519 34.54 -15.57 -9.42
N THR A 520 34.69 -15.56 -8.09
CA THR A 520 35.98 -15.57 -7.39
C THR A 520 36.38 -16.99 -6.97
N ALA A 521 37.68 -17.22 -6.70
CA ALA A 521 38.20 -18.52 -6.20
C ALA A 521 37.46 -19.13 -4.99
N ASN A 522 36.79 -18.29 -4.19
CA ASN A 522 36.10 -18.71 -2.96
C ASN A 522 34.56 -18.75 -3.11
N GLY A 523 34.04 -18.83 -4.34
CA GLY A 523 32.62 -19.02 -4.61
C GLY A 523 31.76 -17.79 -4.32
N TRP A 524 32.31 -16.58 -4.43
CA TRP A 524 31.55 -15.33 -4.39
C TRP A 524 31.40 -14.78 -5.81
N LEU A 525 30.30 -14.09 -6.06
CA LEU A 525 30.11 -13.31 -7.27
C LEU A 525 30.52 -11.86 -6.98
N ARG A 526 31.48 -11.35 -7.75
CA ARG A 526 31.87 -9.93 -7.74
C ARG A 526 31.08 -9.18 -8.80
N THR A 527 30.48 -8.06 -8.42
CA THR A 527 29.72 -7.18 -9.33
C THR A 527 29.86 -5.71 -8.92
N ALA A 528 29.53 -4.80 -9.83
CA ALA A 528 29.41 -3.38 -9.51
C ALA A 528 28.32 -3.17 -8.44
N LYS A 529 28.61 -2.32 -7.46
CA LYS A 529 27.69 -1.98 -6.37
C LYS A 529 26.67 -0.95 -6.88
N PRO A 530 25.35 -1.21 -6.79
CA PRO A 530 24.34 -0.20 -7.12
C PRO A 530 24.47 1.07 -6.27
N ASP A 531 24.17 2.24 -6.82
CA ASP A 531 24.32 3.52 -6.12
C ASP A 531 23.43 3.62 -4.87
N ASN A 532 22.22 3.04 -4.93
CA ASN A 532 21.28 3.00 -3.82
C ASN A 532 21.46 1.78 -2.90
N TRP A 533 22.55 1.02 -3.04
CA TRP A 533 22.74 -0.22 -2.30
C TRP A 533 22.77 -0.02 -0.79
N ASN A 534 21.97 -0.81 -0.08
CA ASN A 534 21.90 -0.82 1.38
C ASN A 534 22.10 -2.23 1.93
N ASN A 535 23.25 -2.46 2.58
CA ASN A 535 23.60 -3.75 3.18
C ASN A 535 22.56 -4.25 4.21
N SER A 536 21.83 -3.34 4.88
CA SER A 536 20.82 -3.73 5.88
C SER A 536 19.53 -4.29 5.26
N THR A 537 19.28 -4.03 3.97
CA THR A 537 18.12 -4.52 3.21
C THR A 537 18.51 -5.38 2.01
N ALA A 538 19.81 -5.61 1.82
CA ALA A 538 20.35 -6.35 0.67
C ALA A 538 20.02 -7.84 0.69
N LYS A 539 19.86 -8.44 1.88
CA LYS A 539 19.53 -9.85 2.01
C LYS A 539 18.10 -10.08 1.52
N GLY A 540 17.93 -10.96 0.54
CA GLY A 540 16.65 -11.21 -0.13
C GLY A 540 16.40 -10.36 -1.37
N THR A 541 17.26 -9.38 -1.69
CA THR A 541 17.17 -8.67 -2.97
C THR A 541 17.21 -9.67 -4.13
N ALA A 542 16.23 -9.56 -5.02
CA ALA A 542 16.10 -10.47 -6.15
C ALA A 542 16.87 -9.96 -7.38
N LEU A 543 17.44 -10.87 -8.14
CA LEU A 543 18.10 -10.60 -9.41
C LEU A 543 17.71 -11.69 -10.42
N ARG A 544 17.84 -11.38 -11.71
CA ARG A 544 17.61 -12.33 -12.81
C ARG A 544 18.88 -12.55 -13.60
N THR A 545 19.28 -13.80 -13.82
CA THR A 545 20.40 -14.14 -14.72
C THR A 545 20.01 -13.94 -16.19
N GLY A 546 20.99 -13.58 -17.01
CA GLY A 546 20.84 -13.47 -18.46
C GLY A 546 21.01 -14.81 -19.18
N VAL A 547 20.98 -14.76 -20.51
CA VAL A 547 21.24 -15.92 -21.39
C VAL A 547 22.73 -16.18 -21.63
N ASP A 548 23.57 -15.17 -21.39
CA ASP A 548 24.99 -15.21 -21.72
C ASP A 548 25.89 -15.50 -20.50
N GLY A 549 26.98 -16.22 -20.78
CA GLY A 549 27.93 -16.67 -19.77
C GLY A 549 27.48 -17.98 -19.12
N ASN A 550 28.41 -18.65 -18.42
CA ASN A 550 28.10 -19.89 -17.73
C ASN A 550 28.84 -19.92 -16.39
N ILE A 551 28.09 -20.06 -15.31
CA ILE A 551 28.59 -20.40 -13.99
C ILE A 551 27.77 -21.62 -13.58
N GLU A 552 28.41 -22.78 -13.55
CA GLU A 552 27.78 -24.04 -13.14
C GLU A 552 27.07 -23.87 -11.79
N GLY A 553 25.81 -24.31 -11.71
CA GLY A 553 24.94 -24.11 -10.55
C GLY A 553 24.02 -22.89 -10.65
N LEU A 554 24.16 -22.06 -11.68
CA LEU A 554 23.22 -20.99 -12.02
C LEU A 554 22.60 -21.23 -13.41
N ASP A 555 21.28 -21.23 -13.46
CA ASP A 555 20.50 -21.40 -14.68
C ASP A 555 20.33 -20.05 -15.38
N ALA A 556 20.22 -20.08 -16.71
CA ALA A 556 19.91 -18.90 -17.50
C ALA A 556 18.48 -18.41 -17.22
N GLU A 557 18.26 -17.10 -17.40
CA GLU A 557 16.93 -16.47 -17.29
C GLU A 557 16.18 -16.71 -15.97
N THR A 558 16.90 -17.03 -14.90
CA THR A 558 16.35 -17.52 -13.63
C THR A 558 16.50 -16.47 -12.52
N THR A 559 15.47 -16.36 -11.67
CA THR A 559 15.48 -15.46 -10.52
C THR A 559 16.21 -16.09 -9.34
N TYR A 560 17.16 -15.35 -8.77
CA TYR A 560 17.90 -15.70 -7.57
C TYR A 560 17.82 -14.58 -6.52
N TYR A 561 18.10 -14.93 -5.27
CA TYR A 561 18.03 -14.01 -4.13
C TYR A 561 19.39 -13.84 -3.47
N VAL A 562 19.75 -12.62 -3.11
CA VAL A 562 20.99 -12.33 -2.38
C VAL A 562 20.95 -12.96 -0.99
N GLN A 563 21.82 -13.94 -0.75
CA GLN A 563 21.92 -14.69 0.50
C GLN A 563 22.86 -14.03 1.50
N ALA A 564 24.00 -13.54 1.02
CA ALA A 564 25.00 -12.83 1.81
C ALA A 564 25.74 -11.81 0.95
N THR A 565 26.25 -10.78 1.60
CA THR A 565 26.94 -9.65 0.95
C THR A 565 28.15 -9.25 1.78
N ARG A 566 29.24 -8.84 1.15
CA ARG A 566 30.34 -8.15 1.81
C ARG A 566 30.96 -7.12 0.87
N ARG A 567 31.60 -6.10 1.46
CA ARG A 567 32.37 -5.11 0.70
C ARG A 567 33.55 -5.80 0.02
N ASP A 568 33.85 -5.41 -1.22
CA ASP A 568 35.12 -5.75 -1.82
C ASP A 568 36.20 -4.81 -1.26
N HIS A 569 37.22 -5.38 -0.62
CA HIS A 569 38.31 -4.61 -0.01
C HIS A 569 39.32 -4.10 -1.05
N SER A 570 39.27 -4.62 -2.29
CA SER A 570 40.14 -4.20 -3.38
C SER A 570 39.58 -3.02 -4.18
N ASP A 571 38.26 -2.83 -4.16
CA ASP A 571 37.56 -1.75 -4.85
C ASP A 571 36.20 -1.49 -4.19
N GLU A 572 36.00 -0.29 -3.66
CA GLU A 572 34.76 0.09 -2.96
C GLU A 572 33.54 0.27 -3.88
N ASN A 573 33.77 0.31 -5.20
CA ASN A 573 32.73 0.31 -6.22
C ASN A 573 32.20 -1.10 -6.52
N ASN A 574 32.84 -2.13 -5.97
CA ASN A 574 32.41 -3.52 -6.13
C ASN A 574 31.79 -4.10 -4.86
N LEU A 575 30.91 -5.07 -5.07
CA LEU A 575 30.24 -5.86 -4.06
C LEU A 575 30.50 -7.35 -4.32
N LEU A 576 30.71 -8.10 -3.23
CA LEU A 576 30.73 -9.55 -3.27
C LEU A 576 29.39 -10.08 -2.75
N ILE A 577 28.72 -10.92 -3.53
CA ILE A 577 27.44 -11.55 -3.18
C ILE A 577 27.48 -13.07 -3.26
N LYS A 578 26.66 -13.71 -2.44
CA LYS A 578 26.23 -15.11 -2.59
C LYS A 578 24.75 -15.14 -2.91
N LEU A 579 24.33 -16.13 -3.69
CA LEU A 579 22.95 -16.29 -4.13
C LEU A 579 22.28 -17.49 -3.48
N SER A 580 20.96 -17.45 -3.39
CA SER A 580 20.09 -18.57 -3.06
C SER A 580 19.03 -18.73 -4.15
N ALA A 581 18.64 -19.97 -4.43
CA ALA A 581 17.56 -20.29 -5.37
C ALA A 581 16.15 -20.07 -4.79
N SER A 582 16.04 -19.87 -3.47
CA SER A 582 14.76 -19.72 -2.79
C SER A 582 14.75 -18.55 -1.81
N TYR A 583 13.55 -18.02 -1.58
CA TYR A 583 13.25 -17.05 -0.55
C TYR A 583 12.02 -17.53 0.23
N GLU A 584 12.14 -17.51 1.56
CA GLU A 584 11.06 -17.92 2.47
C GLU A 584 10.49 -16.67 3.16
N PRO A 585 9.28 -16.22 2.79
CA PRO A 585 8.64 -15.08 3.45
C PRO A 585 8.29 -15.40 4.90
N SER A 586 8.32 -14.40 5.78
CA SER A 586 7.66 -14.52 7.08
C SER A 586 6.19 -14.20 6.94
N TYR A 587 5.31 -14.95 7.60
CA TYR A 587 3.86 -14.75 7.51
C TYR A 587 3.28 -14.21 8.81
N ASN A 588 2.23 -13.41 8.73
CA ASN A 588 1.42 -13.11 9.90
C ASN A 588 0.56 -14.33 10.28
N VAL A 589 0.17 -14.44 11.54
CA VAL A 589 -0.73 -15.51 11.99
C VAL A 589 -2.15 -14.96 12.09
N VAL A 590 -3.05 -15.48 11.27
CA VAL A 590 -4.47 -15.12 11.26
C VAL A 590 -5.26 -16.28 11.82
N LYS A 591 -5.77 -16.14 13.05
CA LYS A 591 -6.52 -17.20 13.77
C LYS A 591 -5.76 -18.54 13.88
N GLY A 592 -4.44 -18.49 14.05
CA GLY A 592 -3.59 -19.68 14.18
C GLY A 592 -3.02 -20.22 12.87
N THR A 593 -3.48 -19.72 11.71
CA THR A 593 -2.97 -20.11 10.39
C THR A 593 -2.03 -19.03 9.82
N PRO A 594 -0.84 -19.39 9.28
CA PRO A 594 0.00 -18.48 8.52
C PRO A 594 -0.79 -17.85 7.36
N GLY A 595 -0.90 -16.53 7.31
CA GLY A 595 -1.76 -15.83 6.36
C GLY A 595 -0.96 -15.09 5.30
N VAL A 596 -0.85 -13.80 5.53
CA VAL A 596 -0.32 -12.78 4.62
C VAL A 596 1.20 -12.65 4.85
N PRO A 597 2.05 -12.69 3.79
CA PRO A 597 3.47 -12.37 3.91
C PRO A 597 3.67 -11.03 4.62
N ILE A 598 4.71 -10.90 5.43
CA ILE A 598 5.02 -9.67 6.14
C ILE A 598 6.06 -8.92 5.32
N GLY A 599 5.69 -7.75 4.79
CA GLY A 599 6.61 -6.88 4.04
C GLY A 599 7.92 -6.64 4.80
N GLY A 600 9.05 -6.85 4.12
CA GLY A 600 10.40 -6.71 4.66
C GLY A 600 10.82 -7.77 5.67
N GLN A 601 10.11 -8.89 5.74
CA GLN A 601 10.47 -10.03 6.57
C GLN A 601 10.47 -11.34 5.76
N GLY A 602 11.43 -12.19 6.10
CA GLY A 602 11.70 -13.44 5.40
C GLY A 602 13.19 -13.72 5.42
N SER A 603 13.60 -14.78 4.76
CA SER A 603 15.01 -15.08 4.56
C SER A 603 15.24 -15.85 3.26
N PRO A 604 16.29 -15.52 2.50
CA PRO A 604 16.77 -16.40 1.45
C PRO A 604 17.21 -17.73 2.06
N GLY A 605 17.06 -18.80 1.29
CA GLY A 605 17.47 -20.14 1.66
C GLY A 605 19.00 -20.30 1.75
N PRO A 606 19.49 -21.56 1.76
CA PRO A 606 20.92 -21.85 1.72
C PRO A 606 21.60 -21.19 0.51
N ALA A 607 22.87 -20.80 0.68
CA ALA A 607 23.66 -20.29 -0.43
C ALA A 607 23.94 -21.42 -1.43
N ILE A 608 23.87 -21.10 -2.71
CA ILE A 608 24.33 -21.97 -3.79
C ILE A 608 25.86 -22.08 -3.68
N ASP A 609 26.38 -23.30 -3.68
CA ASP A 609 27.81 -23.55 -3.66
C ASP A 609 28.37 -23.52 -5.08
N LEU A 610 29.08 -22.44 -5.40
CA LEU A 610 29.72 -22.22 -6.70
C LEU A 610 31.24 -22.46 -6.63
N SER A 611 31.75 -23.08 -5.56
CA SER A 611 33.20 -23.24 -5.35
C SER A 611 33.87 -24.24 -6.28
N ALA A 612 33.10 -25.18 -6.84
CA ALA A 612 33.60 -26.15 -7.83
C ALA A 612 33.70 -25.56 -9.26
N THR A 613 33.08 -24.41 -9.50
CA THR A 613 33.05 -23.75 -10.81
C THR A 613 34.37 -23.01 -11.09
N ALA A 614 34.76 -22.91 -12.36
CA ALA A 614 36.00 -22.25 -12.77
C ALA A 614 36.03 -20.76 -12.37
N GLU A 615 37.02 -20.34 -11.58
CA GLU A 615 37.26 -18.93 -11.24
C GLU A 615 37.37 -18.05 -12.49
N GLY A 616 36.85 -16.83 -12.42
CA GLY A 616 36.84 -15.89 -13.55
C GLY A 616 35.68 -16.11 -14.52
N SER A 617 34.92 -17.20 -14.38
CA SER A 617 33.65 -17.38 -15.10
C SER A 617 32.72 -16.19 -14.82
N SER A 618 31.96 -15.78 -15.82
CA SER A 618 31.08 -14.62 -15.72
C SER A 618 29.73 -14.88 -16.35
N LEU A 619 28.73 -14.15 -15.87
CA LEU A 619 27.39 -14.10 -16.45
C LEU A 619 26.86 -12.67 -16.41
N SER A 620 25.96 -12.37 -17.34
CA SER A 620 25.14 -11.15 -17.28
C SER A 620 23.97 -11.36 -16.33
N PHE A 621 23.54 -10.33 -15.61
CA PHE A 621 22.34 -10.37 -14.78
C PHE A 621 21.69 -8.98 -14.69
N GLY A 622 20.49 -8.91 -14.12
CA GLY A 622 19.78 -7.68 -13.81
C GLY A 622 19.24 -7.68 -12.38
N TRP A 623 19.31 -6.54 -11.69
CA TRP A 623 18.59 -6.35 -10.43
C TRP A 623 17.09 -6.20 -10.73
N ILE A 624 16.25 -7.03 -10.11
CA ILE A 624 14.82 -7.01 -10.42
C ILE A 624 14.21 -5.70 -9.92
N GLN A 625 13.51 -5.01 -10.81
CA GLN A 625 12.72 -3.82 -10.48
C GLN A 625 11.28 -4.24 -10.17
N PRO A 626 10.83 -4.20 -8.89
CA PRO A 626 9.54 -4.74 -8.52
C PRO A 626 8.39 -3.86 -9.05
N VAL A 627 7.54 -4.44 -9.91
CA VAL A 627 6.36 -3.76 -10.47
C VAL A 627 5.21 -3.85 -9.47
N ALA A 628 5.24 -3.00 -8.45
CA ALA A 628 4.11 -2.89 -7.51
C ALA A 628 3.07 -1.85 -7.97
N GLN A 629 3.39 -1.09 -9.02
CA GLN A 629 2.57 -0.05 -9.59
C GLN A 629 2.79 0.12 -11.10
N LEU A 630 1.81 0.72 -11.76
CA LEU A 630 1.91 1.21 -13.14
C LEU A 630 1.19 2.55 -13.26
N GLY A 631 1.70 3.46 -14.08
CA GLY A 631 1.18 4.82 -14.19
C GLY A 631 1.72 5.61 -15.38
N SER A 632 1.43 6.92 -15.39
CA SER A 632 1.97 7.82 -16.41
C SER A 632 3.50 7.85 -16.51
N PRO A 633 4.30 7.60 -15.44
CA PRO A 633 5.75 7.52 -15.59
C PRO A 633 6.23 6.32 -16.44
N GLN A 634 5.38 5.33 -16.70
CA GLN A 634 5.66 4.19 -17.58
C GLN A 634 4.87 4.20 -18.89
N GLN A 635 4.13 5.28 -19.18
CA GLN A 635 3.11 5.30 -20.24
C GLN A 635 3.66 5.00 -21.63
N ASP A 636 4.90 5.40 -21.90
CA ASP A 636 5.62 5.14 -23.15
C ASP A 636 5.91 3.66 -23.41
N ARG A 637 5.91 2.84 -22.35
CA ARG A 637 6.12 1.38 -22.38
C ARG A 637 4.83 0.58 -22.24
N LEU A 638 3.72 1.22 -21.89
CA LEU A 638 2.42 0.55 -21.79
C LEU A 638 1.85 0.28 -23.19
N GLU A 639 1.33 -0.92 -23.38
CA GLU A 639 0.67 -1.31 -24.62
C GLU A 639 -0.73 -0.66 -24.67
N VAL A 640 -1.05 -0.04 -25.80
CA VAL A 640 -2.37 0.55 -26.09
C VAL A 640 -3.11 -0.35 -27.08
N ASP A 641 -4.41 -0.51 -26.89
CA ASP A 641 -5.27 -1.26 -27.81
C ASP A 641 -5.63 -0.46 -29.07
N GLU A 642 -6.39 -1.07 -29.99
CA GLU A 642 -6.81 -0.45 -31.25
C GLU A 642 -7.69 0.80 -31.06
N ASP A 643 -8.35 0.95 -29.91
CA ASP A 643 -9.15 2.11 -29.53
C ASP A 643 -8.31 3.17 -28.78
N GLY A 644 -6.99 2.96 -28.64
CA GLY A 644 -6.09 3.83 -27.88
C GLY A 644 -6.31 3.78 -26.37
N LYS A 645 -6.81 2.66 -25.82
CA LYS A 645 -6.99 2.46 -24.38
C LYS A 645 -5.81 1.68 -23.81
N ILE A 646 -5.50 1.94 -22.54
CA ILE A 646 -4.57 1.10 -21.76
C ILE A 646 -5.41 0.12 -20.94
N VAL A 647 -5.14 -1.18 -21.06
CA VAL A 647 -5.77 -2.21 -20.22
C VAL A 647 -4.74 -2.74 -19.25
N LEU A 648 -4.84 -2.33 -17.98
CA LEU A 648 -4.02 -2.88 -16.91
C LEU A 648 -4.59 -4.25 -16.49
N GLU A 649 -3.74 -5.27 -16.47
CA GLU A 649 -4.11 -6.62 -16.02
C GLU A 649 -3.69 -6.87 -14.58
N LEU A 650 -4.66 -7.18 -13.71
CA LEU A 650 -4.44 -7.43 -12.29
C LEU A 650 -4.62 -8.93 -12.02
N ARG A 651 -3.52 -9.66 -11.95
CA ARG A 651 -3.53 -11.14 -11.77
C ARG A 651 -2.27 -11.65 -11.09
N ALA A 652 -2.36 -12.84 -10.49
CA ALA A 652 -1.25 -13.46 -9.76
C ALA A 652 -0.21 -14.09 -10.70
N ASP A 653 -0.68 -14.72 -11.77
CA ASP A 653 0.17 -15.36 -12.78
C ASP A 653 0.47 -14.41 -13.93
N GLN A 654 1.66 -14.55 -14.48
CA GLN A 654 2.13 -13.79 -15.62
C GLN A 654 1.24 -13.99 -16.86
N PRO A 655 0.82 -12.91 -17.55
CA PRO A 655 0.08 -13.04 -18.81
C PRO A 655 1.00 -13.41 -19.98
N SER A 656 0.39 -14.02 -21.01
CA SER A 656 1.07 -14.44 -22.24
C SER A 656 1.50 -13.28 -23.13
N SER A 657 0.77 -12.16 -23.08
CA SER A 657 0.99 -10.91 -23.83
C SER A 657 0.86 -9.69 -22.89
N ALA A 658 1.14 -8.48 -23.39
CA ALA A 658 0.96 -7.24 -22.64
C ALA A 658 1.61 -7.22 -21.25
N ARG A 659 2.82 -7.81 -21.13
CA ARG A 659 3.50 -7.95 -19.83
C ARG A 659 3.87 -6.60 -19.21
N THR A 660 4.03 -5.55 -20.01
CA THR A 660 4.22 -4.19 -19.51
C THR A 660 2.95 -3.64 -18.84
N ASN A 661 1.77 -4.11 -19.22
CA ASN A 661 0.50 -3.74 -18.60
C ASN A 661 0.13 -4.59 -17.37
N TRP A 662 0.94 -5.59 -17.04
CA TRP A 662 0.66 -6.51 -15.94
C TRP A 662 1.02 -5.91 -14.58
N LEU A 663 0.03 -5.83 -13.70
CA LEU A 663 0.17 -5.43 -12.31
C LEU A 663 -0.04 -6.65 -11.38
N PRO A 664 1.05 -7.28 -10.88
CA PRO A 664 0.97 -8.49 -10.07
C PRO A 664 0.08 -8.35 -8.82
N THR A 665 -0.80 -9.33 -8.58
CA THR A 665 -1.58 -9.47 -7.34
C THR A 665 -0.96 -10.52 -6.42
N PRO A 666 -1.34 -10.65 -5.13
CA PRO A 666 -0.74 -11.66 -4.23
C PRO A 666 -0.79 -13.08 -4.80
N ASN A 667 0.30 -13.83 -4.69
CA ASN A 667 0.39 -15.22 -5.20
C ASN A 667 0.63 -16.27 -4.08
N SER A 668 1.03 -15.84 -2.88
CA SER A 668 1.44 -16.71 -1.77
C SER A 668 0.55 -16.56 -0.51
N GLY A 669 0.37 -17.65 0.24
CA GLY A 669 -0.13 -17.68 1.63
C GLY A 669 -1.27 -18.68 1.89
N TRP A 670 -1.51 -18.97 3.17
CA TRP A 670 -2.19 -20.21 3.61
C TRP A 670 -3.62 -20.02 4.11
N GLY A 671 -4.30 -18.95 3.69
CA GLY A 671 -5.69 -18.69 4.06
C GLY A 671 -6.36 -17.69 3.14
N ARG A 672 -7.69 -17.55 3.26
CA ARG A 672 -8.47 -16.63 2.41
C ARG A 672 -7.92 -15.20 2.42
N ALA A 673 -7.49 -14.71 3.58
CA ALA A 673 -6.93 -13.37 3.74
C ALA A 673 -5.62 -13.16 2.96
N ALA A 674 -4.86 -14.21 2.66
CA ALA A 674 -3.63 -14.12 1.87
C ALA A 674 -3.88 -13.74 0.41
N HIS A 675 -5.06 -14.06 -0.12
CA HIS A 675 -5.41 -13.73 -1.50
C HIS A 675 -6.09 -12.37 -1.61
N ASP A 676 -6.53 -11.78 -0.50
CA ASP A 676 -7.22 -10.49 -0.52
C ASP A 676 -6.24 -9.36 -0.84
N PHE A 677 -6.67 -8.39 -1.65
CA PHE A 677 -5.86 -7.23 -1.98
C PHE A 677 -6.69 -5.96 -2.09
N GLN A 678 -5.99 -4.83 -2.11
CA GLN A 678 -6.53 -3.49 -2.28
C GLN A 678 -5.83 -2.83 -3.46
N VAL A 679 -6.58 -2.06 -4.25
CA VAL A 679 -6.03 -1.17 -5.28
C VAL A 679 -6.10 0.26 -4.77
N MET A 680 -5.04 1.03 -4.97
CA MET A 680 -5.04 2.48 -4.78
C MET A 680 -4.69 3.16 -6.10
N ALA A 681 -5.55 4.04 -6.56
CA ALA A 681 -5.22 5.00 -7.61
C ALA A 681 -4.62 6.25 -6.98
N ARG A 682 -3.73 6.94 -7.69
CA ARG A 682 -3.12 8.20 -7.27
C ARG A 682 -3.22 9.19 -8.42
N TYR A 683 -3.60 10.41 -8.10
CA TYR A 683 -3.59 11.54 -9.03
C TYR A 683 -2.86 12.69 -8.34
N TYR A 684 -1.65 12.99 -8.80
CA TYR A 684 -0.79 14.04 -8.25
C TYR A 684 -0.91 15.32 -9.07
N GLU A 685 -1.11 16.45 -8.38
CA GLU A 685 -1.59 17.71 -8.96
C GLU A 685 -2.81 17.50 -9.88
N PRO A 686 -3.97 17.08 -9.33
CA PRO A 686 -5.17 16.87 -10.12
C PRO A 686 -5.60 18.10 -10.94
N THR A 687 -6.12 17.86 -12.14
CA THR A 687 -6.68 18.93 -12.99
C THR A 687 -8.02 19.42 -12.41
N ALA A 688 -8.36 20.68 -12.68
CA ALA A 688 -9.66 21.23 -12.32
C ALA A 688 -10.70 21.06 -13.45
N ASP A 689 -10.24 20.69 -14.66
CA ASP A 689 -11.07 20.55 -15.85
C ASP A 689 -12.03 19.36 -15.73
N ASN A 690 -13.22 19.52 -16.30
CA ASN A 690 -14.24 18.49 -16.25
C ASN A 690 -13.93 17.35 -17.25
N PRO A 691 -14.04 16.08 -16.85
CA PRO A 691 -14.31 15.60 -15.49
C PRO A 691 -13.06 15.69 -14.57
N THR A 692 -13.25 16.06 -13.30
CA THR A 692 -12.15 16.22 -12.33
C THR A 692 -12.31 15.34 -11.09
N ILE A 693 -11.20 14.77 -10.60
CA ILE A 693 -11.17 14.02 -9.33
C ILE A 693 -11.22 14.93 -8.09
N LEU A 694 -11.15 16.26 -8.27
CA LEU A 694 -11.29 17.24 -7.19
C LEU A 694 -12.75 17.56 -6.86
N ALA A 695 -13.66 17.34 -7.81
CA ALA A 695 -15.07 17.53 -7.56
C ALA A 695 -15.55 16.62 -6.42
N ALA A 696 -16.53 17.11 -5.67
CA ALA A 696 -17.16 16.31 -4.64
C ALA A 696 -18.02 15.22 -5.31
N VAL A 697 -17.81 13.97 -4.93
CA VAL A 697 -18.72 12.89 -5.34
C VAL A 697 -19.94 12.95 -4.42
N LYS A 698 -21.06 13.42 -4.96
CA LYS A 698 -22.29 13.64 -4.19
C LYS A 698 -22.96 12.33 -3.81
N HIS A 699 -23.31 12.20 -2.53
CA HIS A 699 -24.27 11.20 -2.09
C HIS A 699 -25.65 11.59 -2.64
N LEU A 700 -26.27 10.69 -3.40
CA LEU A 700 -27.67 10.69 -3.86
C LEU A 700 -28.58 11.64 -3.03
N GLY A 701 -28.85 12.86 -3.53
CA GLY A 701 -29.90 13.75 -2.99
C GLY A 701 -29.58 15.23 -2.66
N ARG A 702 -28.53 15.86 -3.19
CA ARG A 702 -28.39 17.34 -3.15
C ARG A 702 -27.91 17.90 -4.49
N ASP A 703 -28.66 18.85 -5.04
CA ASP A 703 -28.46 19.51 -6.35
C ASP A 703 -27.11 20.23 -6.47
N ASP A 704 -26.54 20.19 -7.67
CA ASP A 704 -25.19 20.61 -8.14
C ASP A 704 -24.63 21.84 -7.41
N ILE A 705 -23.43 21.71 -6.82
CA ILE A 705 -22.83 22.81 -6.03
C ILE A 705 -22.05 23.78 -6.93
N ASP A 706 -21.67 23.42 -8.16
CA ASP A 706 -20.90 24.35 -9.02
C ASP A 706 -20.78 23.98 -10.52
N GLY A 707 -21.64 23.07 -11.04
CA GLY A 707 -21.52 22.61 -12.43
C GLY A 707 -20.29 21.74 -12.77
N SER A 708 -19.48 21.34 -11.78
CA SER A 708 -18.35 20.41 -11.97
C SER A 708 -18.81 18.95 -12.14
N ILE A 709 -18.12 18.21 -13.01
CA ILE A 709 -18.39 16.80 -13.32
C ILE A 709 -17.35 15.95 -12.58
N PRO A 710 -17.75 15.05 -11.66
CA PRO A 710 -16.79 14.21 -10.96
C PRO A 710 -16.16 13.18 -11.89
N TYR A 711 -14.83 13.12 -11.88
CA TYR A 711 -14.10 11.99 -12.43
C TYR A 711 -14.19 10.81 -11.46
N ILE A 712 -14.70 9.70 -11.95
CA ILE A 712 -14.76 8.43 -11.21
C ILE A 712 -13.70 7.53 -11.84
N PRO A 713 -12.70 7.02 -11.08
CA PRO A 713 -11.72 6.11 -11.63
C PRO A 713 -12.39 4.89 -12.29
N PRO A 714 -11.82 4.33 -13.37
CA PRO A 714 -12.41 3.20 -14.06
C PRO A 714 -12.65 2.01 -13.12
N PRO A 715 -13.69 1.20 -13.40
CA PRO A 715 -14.00 0.06 -12.56
C PRO A 715 -12.88 -0.98 -12.55
N VAL A 716 -12.70 -1.65 -11.41
CA VAL A 716 -11.95 -2.91 -11.35
C VAL A 716 -12.88 -4.03 -11.82
N GLU A 717 -12.68 -4.50 -13.05
CA GLU A 717 -13.54 -5.51 -13.67
C GLU A 717 -13.03 -6.91 -13.35
N ARG A 718 -13.86 -7.74 -12.72
CA ARG A 718 -13.53 -9.15 -12.56
C ARG A 718 -13.64 -9.88 -13.90
N LYS A 719 -12.61 -10.66 -14.20
CA LYS A 719 -12.54 -11.57 -15.35
C LYS A 719 -12.75 -12.99 -14.84
N SER A 720 -11.82 -13.88 -15.14
CA SER A 720 -11.96 -15.30 -14.86
C SER A 720 -11.52 -15.70 -13.44
N LEU A 721 -11.97 -16.84 -12.94
CA LEU A 721 -11.30 -17.56 -11.84
C LEU A 721 -9.88 -17.94 -12.32
N ARG A 722 -8.85 -17.61 -11.53
CA ARG A 722 -7.47 -18.09 -11.73
C ARG A 722 -7.48 -19.62 -11.65
N ARG A 723 -6.97 -20.31 -12.66
CA ARG A 723 -6.96 -21.78 -12.74
C ARG A 723 -5.76 -22.29 -13.54
N LEU A 724 -5.61 -23.61 -13.59
CA LEU A 724 -4.57 -24.26 -14.40
C LEU A 724 -4.71 -23.89 -15.89
N SER A 725 -3.64 -23.36 -16.47
CA SER A 725 -3.52 -22.99 -17.87
C SER A 725 -3.16 -24.19 -18.75
N ILE A 726 -3.97 -25.25 -18.73
CA ILE A 726 -3.65 -26.51 -19.44
C ILE A 726 -3.45 -26.35 -20.95
N TRP A 727 -4.00 -25.29 -21.55
CA TRP A 727 -3.80 -24.92 -22.96
C TRP A 727 -2.36 -24.50 -23.27
N GLU A 728 -1.56 -24.10 -22.28
CA GLU A 728 -0.13 -23.82 -22.46
C GLU A 728 0.67 -25.10 -22.73
N GLN A 729 0.11 -26.26 -22.37
CA GLN A 729 0.73 -27.58 -22.49
C GLN A 729 0.38 -28.31 -23.80
N LEU A 730 -0.25 -27.61 -24.76
CA LEU A 730 -0.60 -28.17 -26.07
C LEU A 730 0.66 -28.57 -26.86
N ASP A 731 0.67 -29.81 -27.33
CA ASP A 731 1.61 -30.27 -28.35
C ASP A 731 1.22 -29.79 -29.77
N ASP A 732 2.02 -30.15 -30.76
CA ASP A 732 1.81 -29.75 -32.16
C ASP A 732 0.47 -30.26 -32.71
N ALA A 733 0.02 -31.45 -32.29
CA ALA A 733 -1.26 -32.00 -32.71
C ALA A 733 -2.43 -31.21 -32.09
N GLY A 734 -2.33 -30.83 -30.83
CA GLY A 734 -3.28 -29.97 -30.13
C GLY A 734 -3.39 -28.60 -30.77
N ARG A 735 -2.26 -27.95 -31.09
CA ARG A 735 -2.24 -26.65 -31.80
C ARG A 735 -2.82 -26.75 -33.20
N THR A 736 -2.55 -27.86 -33.89
CA THR A 736 -3.12 -28.13 -35.22
C THR A 736 -4.63 -28.28 -35.15
N LEU A 737 -5.15 -29.09 -34.21
CA LEU A 737 -6.59 -29.24 -34.01
C LEU A 737 -7.26 -27.91 -33.64
N LEU A 738 -6.63 -27.13 -32.76
CA LEU A 738 -7.10 -25.81 -32.39
C LEU A 738 -7.20 -24.90 -33.63
N GLN A 739 -6.14 -24.80 -34.43
CA GLN A 739 -6.12 -24.02 -35.68
C GLN A 739 -7.20 -24.47 -36.65
N GLN A 740 -7.44 -25.77 -36.77
CA GLN A 740 -8.51 -26.31 -37.62
C GLN A 740 -9.91 -25.92 -37.13
N ARG A 741 -10.11 -25.84 -35.81
CA ARG A 741 -11.43 -25.60 -35.19
C ARG A 741 -11.76 -24.12 -35.02
N THR A 742 -10.76 -23.28 -34.73
CA THR A 742 -10.96 -21.87 -34.37
C THR A 742 -10.33 -20.89 -35.35
N GLY A 743 -9.49 -21.36 -36.29
CA GLY A 743 -8.71 -20.48 -37.15
C GLY A 743 -7.51 -19.82 -36.46
N ASN A 744 -7.23 -20.15 -35.20
CA ASN A 744 -6.10 -19.64 -34.43
C ASN A 744 -5.30 -20.79 -33.80
N ASN A 745 -3.99 -20.64 -33.67
CA ASN A 745 -3.11 -21.64 -33.02
C ASN A 745 -2.79 -21.31 -31.55
N THR A 746 -3.37 -20.21 -31.04
CA THR A 746 -3.32 -19.75 -29.66
C THR A 746 -4.73 -19.45 -29.16
N VAL A 747 -4.89 -19.41 -27.82
CA VAL A 747 -6.14 -19.08 -27.13
C VAL A 747 -5.82 -18.19 -25.93
N ASP A 748 -6.75 -17.28 -25.62
CA ASP A 748 -6.81 -16.59 -24.33
C ASP A 748 -8.17 -16.88 -23.65
N PRO A 749 -8.29 -18.03 -22.97
CA PRO A 749 -9.56 -18.50 -22.39
C PRO A 749 -10.02 -17.71 -21.17
N LEU A 750 -9.19 -16.80 -20.65
CA LEU A 750 -9.43 -16.10 -19.39
C LEU A 750 -9.94 -14.66 -19.59
N SER A 751 -10.24 -14.30 -20.83
CA SER A 751 -10.82 -13.01 -21.22
C SER A 751 -12.30 -12.83 -20.78
N GLY A 752 -13.01 -13.94 -20.52
CA GLY A 752 -14.40 -13.94 -20.05
C GLY A 752 -14.57 -13.65 -18.55
N THR A 753 -15.79 -13.32 -18.12
CA THR A 753 -16.13 -13.11 -16.72
C THR A 753 -16.79 -14.34 -16.11
N ASP A 754 -16.20 -14.87 -15.04
CA ASP A 754 -16.80 -15.97 -14.28
C ASP A 754 -17.69 -15.48 -13.13
N ARG A 755 -18.57 -16.38 -12.70
CA ARG A 755 -19.34 -16.24 -11.47
C ARG A 755 -18.41 -16.13 -10.27
N PHE A 756 -18.74 -15.22 -9.36
CA PHE A 756 -18.05 -15.13 -8.08
C PHE A 756 -18.51 -16.23 -7.12
N ASP A 757 -17.53 -16.92 -6.57
CA ASP A 757 -17.62 -17.67 -5.33
C ASP A 757 -16.36 -17.38 -4.51
N ALA A 758 -16.57 -17.01 -3.24
CA ALA A 758 -15.51 -16.65 -2.30
C ALA A 758 -14.61 -17.84 -1.90
N ASP A 759 -15.15 -19.05 -2.02
CA ASP A 759 -14.52 -20.28 -1.55
C ASP A 759 -13.99 -21.15 -2.70
N ALA A 760 -14.27 -20.77 -3.95
CA ALA A 760 -13.73 -21.42 -5.14
C ALA A 760 -12.19 -21.44 -5.13
N VAL A 761 -11.64 -22.54 -5.61
CA VAL A 761 -10.19 -22.76 -5.77
C VAL A 761 -9.93 -23.16 -7.22
N GLY A 762 -8.94 -22.53 -7.83
CA GLY A 762 -8.55 -22.72 -9.22
C GLY A 762 -7.96 -24.07 -9.60
N ALA A 763 -7.89 -25.02 -8.67
CA ALA A 763 -7.38 -26.37 -8.92
C ALA A 763 -8.38 -27.15 -9.77
N ILE A 764 -8.57 -26.76 -11.03
CA ILE A 764 -9.52 -27.34 -11.97
C ILE A 764 -8.86 -27.55 -13.33
N LEU A 765 -9.27 -28.60 -14.03
CA LEU A 765 -8.96 -28.84 -15.44
C LEU A 765 -10.16 -28.38 -16.27
N ASP A 766 -10.08 -27.18 -16.84
CA ASP A 766 -11.16 -26.60 -17.64
C ASP A 766 -10.91 -26.85 -19.13
N LEU A 767 -11.46 -27.93 -19.70
CA LEU A 767 -11.33 -28.27 -21.11
C LEU A 767 -12.31 -27.51 -22.03
N ARG A 768 -12.96 -26.44 -21.54
CA ARG A 768 -13.77 -25.52 -22.37
C ARG A 768 -12.96 -24.33 -22.89
N TRP A 769 -11.65 -24.31 -22.64
CA TRP A 769 -10.73 -23.20 -22.95
C TRP A 769 -10.77 -22.71 -24.42
N ALA A 770 -11.30 -23.49 -25.37
CA ALA A 770 -11.51 -23.07 -26.74
C ALA A 770 -12.95 -22.58 -27.03
N ASN A 771 -13.65 -22.02 -26.04
CA ASN A 771 -15.03 -21.51 -26.16
C ASN A 771 -15.99 -22.54 -26.80
N GLY A 772 -15.94 -23.79 -26.33
CA GLY A 772 -16.77 -24.88 -26.85
C GLY A 772 -16.32 -25.52 -28.17
N ALA A 773 -15.34 -24.95 -28.89
CA ALA A 773 -14.87 -25.48 -30.18
C ALA A 773 -14.25 -26.89 -30.11
N LEU A 774 -13.97 -27.37 -28.89
CA LEU A 774 -13.41 -28.69 -28.60
C LEU A 774 -14.43 -29.65 -27.97
N GLU A 775 -15.71 -29.27 -27.88
CA GLU A 775 -16.77 -30.20 -27.45
C GLU A 775 -16.80 -31.45 -28.34
N GLY A 776 -16.93 -32.61 -27.71
CA GLY A 776 -16.93 -33.91 -28.40
C GLY A 776 -15.56 -34.43 -28.82
N SER A 777 -14.46 -33.74 -28.47
CA SER A 777 -13.10 -34.29 -28.57
C SER A 777 -12.69 -35.03 -27.29
N ASN A 778 -11.64 -35.85 -27.36
CA ASN A 778 -11.01 -36.47 -26.20
C ASN A 778 -9.56 -36.02 -26.09
N TRP A 779 -9.05 -35.92 -24.87
CA TRP A 779 -7.73 -35.39 -24.60
C TRP A 779 -6.97 -36.28 -23.62
N ASP A 780 -5.72 -36.56 -23.94
CA ASP A 780 -4.76 -37.16 -23.04
C ASP A 780 -4.00 -36.06 -22.30
N ILE A 781 -4.22 -36.00 -20.99
CA ILE A 781 -3.48 -35.13 -20.07
C ILE A 781 -2.34 -35.94 -19.49
N ARG A 782 -1.12 -35.63 -19.92
CA ARG A 782 0.09 -36.14 -19.29
C ARG A 782 0.31 -35.38 -18.00
N TYR A 783 0.64 -36.10 -16.94
CA TYR A 783 0.83 -35.51 -15.62
C TYR A 783 1.97 -36.16 -14.86
N ASP A 784 2.51 -35.38 -13.93
CA ASP A 784 3.34 -35.85 -12.82
C ASP A 784 2.56 -35.68 -11.51
N TYR A 785 2.62 -36.70 -10.66
CA TYR A 785 2.02 -36.70 -9.33
C TYR A 785 3.07 -37.05 -8.27
N SER A 786 3.48 -36.04 -7.51
CA SER A 786 4.40 -36.21 -6.38
C SER A 786 3.64 -36.41 -5.08
N ARG A 787 4.16 -37.28 -4.21
CA ARG A 787 3.61 -37.52 -2.88
C ARG A 787 4.69 -37.38 -1.82
N ASN A 788 4.47 -36.49 -0.86
CA ASN A 788 5.28 -36.34 0.35
C ASN A 788 4.34 -36.20 1.56
N ALA A 789 3.71 -37.31 1.92
CA ALA A 789 2.55 -37.29 2.82
C ALA A 789 2.59 -38.43 3.85
N ASP A 790 1.80 -38.28 4.90
CA ASP A 790 1.58 -39.31 5.92
C ASP A 790 0.63 -40.41 5.42
N TYR A 791 -0.38 -40.07 4.62
CA TYR A 791 -1.40 -40.99 4.13
C TYR A 791 -1.16 -41.41 2.68
N ILE A 792 -1.71 -42.56 2.26
CA ILE A 792 -1.83 -42.88 0.83
C ILE A 792 -3.04 -42.14 0.29
N ASN A 793 -2.79 -41.32 -0.74
CA ASN A 793 -3.79 -40.44 -1.34
C ASN A 793 -4.20 -40.97 -2.71
N GLU A 794 -5.48 -41.26 -2.86
CA GLU A 794 -6.11 -41.58 -4.15
C GLU A 794 -6.75 -40.33 -4.72
N LEU A 795 -6.17 -39.82 -5.81
CA LEU A 795 -6.64 -38.65 -6.52
C LEU A 795 -7.58 -39.07 -7.68
N PHE A 796 -8.77 -38.50 -7.64
CA PHE A 796 -9.78 -38.61 -8.69
C PHE A 796 -10.07 -37.25 -9.30
N PHE A 797 -10.66 -37.27 -10.49
CA PHE A 797 -11.31 -36.10 -11.08
C PHE A 797 -12.79 -36.38 -11.29
N TYR A 798 -13.63 -35.36 -11.15
CA TYR A 798 -15.08 -35.46 -11.39
C TYR A 798 -15.60 -34.24 -12.14
N ARG A 799 -16.65 -34.45 -12.94
CA ARG A 799 -17.24 -33.39 -13.78
C ARG A 799 -18.09 -32.43 -12.95
N VAL A 800 -17.87 -31.13 -13.15
CA VAL A 800 -18.66 -30.04 -12.55
C VAL A 800 -19.36 -29.22 -13.63
N ASP A 801 -20.43 -28.53 -13.22
CA ASP A 801 -21.31 -27.77 -14.12
C ASP A 801 -20.73 -26.36 -14.41
N ASP A 802 -19.96 -25.79 -13.48
CA ASP A 802 -19.25 -24.52 -13.65
C ASP A 802 -17.94 -24.45 -12.84
N VAL A 803 -17.19 -23.35 -13.00
CA VAL A 803 -15.87 -23.14 -12.35
C VAL A 803 -15.94 -22.99 -10.83
N THR A 804 -17.13 -22.78 -10.26
CA THR A 804 -17.33 -22.70 -8.81
C THR A 804 -17.46 -24.09 -8.17
N GLY A 805 -17.54 -25.13 -9.01
CA GLY A 805 -17.69 -26.51 -8.59
C GLY A 805 -19.13 -26.95 -8.42
N LEU A 806 -20.10 -26.31 -9.08
CA LEU A 806 -21.51 -26.71 -8.96
C LEU A 806 -21.73 -28.15 -9.49
N VAL A 807 -22.53 -28.95 -8.80
CA VAL A 807 -22.97 -30.29 -9.23
C VAL A 807 -24.46 -30.45 -8.96
N ASN A 808 -25.30 -30.51 -10.01
CA ASN A 808 -26.76 -30.64 -9.88
C ASN A 808 -27.34 -29.61 -8.89
N ASP A 809 -26.98 -28.33 -9.03
CA ASP A 809 -27.35 -27.22 -8.13
C ASP A 809 -26.76 -27.28 -6.71
N LEU A 810 -26.00 -28.33 -6.36
CA LEU A 810 -25.28 -28.42 -5.10
C LEU A 810 -23.93 -27.71 -5.23
N ARG A 811 -23.62 -26.80 -4.31
CA ARG A 811 -22.29 -26.21 -4.19
C ARG A 811 -21.41 -27.06 -3.28
N PRO A 812 -20.07 -27.00 -3.43
CA PRO A 812 -19.17 -27.62 -2.48
C PRO A 812 -19.51 -27.23 -1.03
N GLY A 813 -19.62 -28.22 -0.15
CA GLY A 813 -20.04 -28.07 1.25
C GLY A 813 -21.55 -28.15 1.51
N ASP A 814 -22.41 -28.13 0.48
CA ASP A 814 -23.83 -28.44 0.67
C ASP A 814 -24.03 -29.93 1.04
N SER A 815 -25.09 -30.21 1.79
CA SER A 815 -25.46 -31.59 2.12
C SER A 815 -25.68 -32.40 0.85
N GLY A 816 -25.09 -33.60 0.77
CA GLY A 816 -25.16 -34.46 -0.40
C GLY A 816 -24.13 -34.16 -1.51
N TYR A 817 -23.40 -33.03 -1.45
CA TYR A 817 -22.42 -32.68 -2.49
C TYR A 817 -21.34 -33.75 -2.66
N LYS A 818 -20.75 -34.23 -1.55
CA LYS A 818 -19.72 -35.28 -1.58
C LYS A 818 -20.21 -36.54 -2.31
N ALA A 819 -21.44 -36.98 -2.04
CA ALA A 819 -22.04 -38.13 -2.73
C ALA A 819 -22.22 -37.88 -4.24
N ALA A 820 -22.70 -36.69 -4.61
CA ALA A 820 -22.87 -36.30 -6.01
C ALA A 820 -21.52 -36.23 -6.77
N ALA A 821 -20.48 -35.67 -6.14
CA ALA A 821 -19.12 -35.63 -6.68
C ALA A 821 -18.53 -37.03 -6.85
N LEU A 822 -18.65 -37.89 -5.83
CA LEU A 822 -18.21 -39.30 -5.90
C LEU A 822 -18.89 -40.03 -7.08
N ALA A 823 -20.18 -39.79 -7.32
CA ALA A 823 -20.93 -40.44 -8.40
C ALA A 823 -20.51 -39.97 -9.82
N ARG A 824 -19.86 -38.81 -9.96
CA ARG A 824 -19.48 -38.20 -11.25
C ARG A 824 -17.98 -38.30 -11.57
N ARG A 825 -17.21 -39.13 -10.84
CA ARG A 825 -15.77 -39.31 -11.11
C ARG A 825 -15.53 -39.98 -12.46
N VAL A 826 -14.46 -39.57 -13.14
CA VAL A 826 -14.08 -40.11 -14.46
C VAL A 826 -13.00 -41.18 -14.43
N ASN A 827 -12.23 -41.28 -13.35
CA ASN A 827 -11.19 -42.29 -13.15
C ASN A 827 -11.50 -43.20 -11.95
N ALA A 828 -12.76 -43.63 -11.81
CA ALA A 828 -13.24 -44.36 -10.64
C ALA A 828 -12.53 -45.71 -10.40
N ASP A 829 -12.19 -46.43 -11.47
CA ASP A 829 -11.54 -47.75 -11.40
C ASP A 829 -10.00 -47.66 -11.38
N GLN A 830 -9.44 -46.50 -11.72
CA GLN A 830 -8.00 -46.24 -11.79
C GLN A 830 -7.69 -44.87 -11.17
N PRO A 831 -7.77 -44.73 -9.84
CA PRO A 831 -7.32 -43.52 -9.16
C PRO A 831 -5.85 -43.24 -9.47
N ILE A 832 -5.51 -41.96 -9.52
CA ILE A 832 -4.12 -41.53 -9.53
C ILE A 832 -3.58 -41.75 -8.11
N ASN A 833 -2.64 -42.66 -7.95
CA ASN A 833 -1.99 -42.91 -6.68
C ASN A 833 -0.48 -43.04 -6.87
N ASN A 834 0.26 -42.72 -5.82
CA ASN A 834 1.69 -42.98 -5.73
C ASN A 834 1.93 -43.67 -4.39
N ALA A 835 2.24 -44.97 -4.44
CA ALA A 835 2.40 -45.78 -3.24
C ALA A 835 3.72 -45.50 -2.49
N THR A 836 4.67 -44.79 -3.11
CA THR A 836 5.99 -44.51 -2.55
C THR A 836 6.03 -43.08 -2.01
N ASN A 837 6.55 -42.89 -0.79
CA ASN A 837 6.76 -41.55 -0.23
C ASN A 837 8.00 -40.88 -0.79
N ASN A 838 7.95 -39.55 -0.91
CA ASN A 838 9.02 -38.73 -1.49
C ASN A 838 9.40 -39.15 -2.92
N SER A 839 8.39 -39.49 -3.73
CA SER A 839 8.59 -39.85 -5.13
C SER A 839 7.58 -39.12 -6.03
N THR A 840 7.86 -39.15 -7.32
CA THR A 840 6.97 -38.68 -8.38
C THR A 840 6.58 -39.85 -9.27
N TYR A 841 5.29 -39.94 -9.59
CA TYR A 841 4.73 -40.88 -10.55
C TYR A 841 4.20 -40.11 -11.76
N SER A 842 4.58 -40.53 -12.97
CA SER A 842 4.08 -39.94 -14.21
C SER A 842 3.00 -40.83 -14.83
N GLY A 843 1.95 -40.22 -15.38
CA GLY A 843 0.83 -40.94 -15.97
C GLY A 843 0.12 -40.16 -17.06
N THR A 844 -1.01 -40.71 -17.50
CA THR A 844 -1.89 -40.08 -18.49
C THR A 844 -3.34 -40.26 -18.07
N LEU A 845 -4.08 -39.15 -18.06
CA LEU A 845 -5.51 -39.10 -17.74
C LEU A 845 -6.29 -38.69 -18.99
N ARG A 846 -7.24 -39.52 -19.42
CA ARG A 846 -8.09 -39.22 -20.57
C ARG A 846 -9.37 -38.49 -20.14
N LEU A 847 -9.62 -37.31 -20.70
CA LEU A 847 -10.79 -36.48 -20.40
C LEU A 847 -11.52 -36.05 -21.68
N GLU A 848 -12.82 -35.76 -21.53
CA GLU A 848 -13.66 -35.22 -22.61
C GLU A 848 -13.41 -33.71 -22.74
N GLY A 849 -13.28 -33.22 -23.97
CA GLY A 849 -13.25 -31.80 -24.29
C GLY A 849 -14.61 -31.13 -24.04
N GLY A 850 -14.59 -29.85 -23.65
CA GLY A 850 -15.83 -29.10 -23.37
C GLY A 850 -16.43 -29.33 -21.98
N ALA A 851 -15.71 -29.98 -21.06
CA ALA A 851 -16.11 -30.15 -19.68
C ALA A 851 -15.11 -29.52 -18.70
N ILE A 852 -15.53 -29.34 -17.45
CA ILE A 852 -14.67 -28.93 -16.33
C ILE A 852 -14.54 -30.09 -15.37
N TYR A 853 -13.32 -30.32 -14.88
CA TYR A 853 -13.03 -31.36 -13.92
C TYR A 853 -12.38 -30.80 -12.67
N MET A 854 -12.92 -31.18 -11.51
CA MET A 854 -12.36 -30.87 -10.20
C MET A 854 -11.68 -32.11 -9.59
N PRO A 855 -10.56 -31.95 -8.87
CA PRO A 855 -9.95 -33.01 -8.11
C PRO A 855 -10.80 -33.40 -6.89
N LEU A 856 -10.71 -34.66 -6.51
CA LEU A 856 -11.27 -35.23 -5.29
C LEU A 856 -10.25 -36.21 -4.74
N VAL A 857 -9.83 -36.01 -3.50
CA VAL A 857 -8.85 -36.89 -2.86
C VAL A 857 -9.55 -37.75 -1.82
N ARG A 858 -9.30 -39.05 -1.86
CA ARG A 858 -9.64 -39.99 -0.79
C ARG A 858 -8.36 -40.44 -0.12
N THR A 859 -8.26 -40.24 1.18
CA THR A 859 -7.13 -40.75 1.97
C THR A 859 -7.42 -42.18 2.43
N ASP A 860 -6.39 -42.96 2.69
CA ASP A 860 -6.52 -44.29 3.30
C ASP A 860 -7.03 -44.24 4.76
N ALA A 861 -7.00 -43.07 5.41
CA ALA A 861 -7.72 -42.79 6.65
C ALA A 861 -9.25 -42.65 6.47
N GLY A 862 -9.74 -42.64 5.23
CA GLY A 862 -11.16 -42.55 4.89
C GLY A 862 -11.69 -41.13 4.73
N GLU A 863 -10.81 -40.12 4.73
CA GLU A 863 -11.21 -38.73 4.52
C GLU A 863 -11.48 -38.44 3.04
N LEU A 864 -12.38 -37.49 2.80
CA LEU A 864 -12.73 -37.04 1.45
C LEU A 864 -12.54 -35.53 1.32
N LEU A 865 -11.55 -35.13 0.52
CA LEU A 865 -11.08 -33.76 0.38
C LEU A 865 -11.49 -33.19 -0.99
N LEU A 866 -11.88 -31.92 -0.98
CA LEU A 866 -12.37 -31.19 -2.15
C LEU A 866 -11.71 -29.81 -2.25
N PRO A 867 -11.49 -29.28 -3.48
CA PRO A 867 -10.88 -27.99 -3.75
C PRO A 867 -11.88 -26.84 -3.53
N ASN A 868 -12.41 -26.70 -2.31
CA ASN A 868 -13.25 -25.58 -1.91
C ASN A 868 -13.27 -25.44 -0.38
N ALA A 869 -13.01 -24.21 0.09
CA ALA A 869 -12.85 -23.93 1.52
C ALA A 869 -14.16 -24.07 2.33
N ARG A 870 -15.34 -23.98 1.68
CA ARG A 870 -16.64 -24.17 2.33
C ARG A 870 -16.83 -25.59 2.83
N SER A 871 -16.20 -26.58 2.19
CA SER A 871 -16.25 -27.98 2.58
C SER A 871 -15.38 -28.35 3.79
N THR A 872 -14.54 -27.41 4.23
CA THR A 872 -13.43 -27.60 5.19
C THR A 872 -13.39 -26.51 6.26
N GLY A 873 -14.53 -25.88 6.57
CA GLY A 873 -14.60 -24.86 7.63
C GLY A 873 -13.82 -23.56 7.34
N ASN A 874 -13.64 -23.22 6.06
CA ASN A 874 -12.87 -22.10 5.51
C ASN A 874 -11.34 -22.29 5.49
N VAL A 875 -10.84 -23.52 5.67
CA VAL A 875 -9.42 -23.86 5.47
C VAL A 875 -9.19 -24.24 4.01
N SER A 876 -8.19 -23.67 3.35
CA SER A 876 -7.86 -24.03 1.95
C SER A 876 -6.91 -25.22 1.94
N LEU A 877 -7.42 -26.43 1.66
CA LEU A 877 -6.60 -27.64 1.52
C LEU A 877 -5.97 -27.82 0.15
N PHE A 878 -6.32 -26.95 -0.80
CA PHE A 878 -5.77 -26.95 -2.15
C PHE A 878 -5.23 -25.56 -2.46
N SER A 879 -4.12 -25.50 -3.16
CA SER A 879 -3.53 -24.29 -3.71
C SER A 879 -3.01 -24.53 -5.11
N LEU A 880 -3.06 -23.49 -5.95
CA LEU A 880 -2.32 -23.48 -7.21
C LEU A 880 -0.82 -23.32 -6.94
N VAL A 881 -0.02 -23.99 -7.77
CA VAL A 881 1.44 -23.90 -7.79
C VAL A 881 1.83 -23.58 -9.24
N GLY A 882 2.02 -22.29 -9.53
CA GLY A 882 2.20 -21.82 -10.92
C GLY A 882 0.94 -21.99 -11.77
N SER A 883 1.12 -22.01 -13.10
CA SER A 883 0.01 -22.15 -14.06
C SER A 883 -0.32 -23.60 -14.41
N ASP A 884 0.54 -24.56 -14.07
CA ASP A 884 0.45 -25.95 -14.54
C ASP A 884 0.21 -26.98 -13.42
N ALA A 885 0.26 -26.57 -12.15
CA ALA A 885 0.12 -27.49 -11.03
C ALA A 885 -0.80 -26.98 -9.91
N PHE A 886 -1.34 -27.93 -9.15
CA PHE A 886 -1.94 -27.68 -7.85
C PHE A 886 -1.38 -28.66 -6.83
N ALA A 887 -1.36 -28.22 -5.59
CA ALA A 887 -0.96 -29.03 -4.47
C ALA A 887 -2.05 -29.04 -3.38
N PHE A 888 -2.01 -30.04 -2.51
CA PHE A 888 -2.99 -30.20 -1.44
C PHE A 888 -2.39 -30.82 -0.18
N ASP A 889 -3.04 -30.55 0.95
CA ASP A 889 -2.81 -31.24 2.23
C ASP A 889 -3.81 -32.38 2.42
N ASP A 890 -3.36 -33.49 3.00
CA ASP A 890 -4.17 -34.69 3.22
C ASP A 890 -4.82 -34.77 4.61
N GLN A 891 -4.60 -33.75 5.45
CA GLN A 891 -5.17 -33.62 6.80
C GLN A 891 -6.07 -32.39 6.96
N LEU A 892 -7.32 -32.62 7.37
CA LEU A 892 -8.35 -31.57 7.55
C LEU A 892 -8.06 -30.58 8.69
N SER A 893 -7.33 -30.98 9.73
CA SER A 893 -7.25 -30.23 11.00
C SER A 893 -5.90 -30.32 11.74
N SER A 894 -4.88 -30.95 11.16
CA SER A 894 -3.57 -31.18 11.81
C SER A 894 -2.36 -31.22 10.88
N GLY A 895 -2.53 -31.01 9.57
CA GLY A 895 -1.40 -30.88 8.64
C GLY A 895 -0.55 -29.66 8.96
N ASP A 896 0.69 -29.63 8.47
CA ASP A 896 1.59 -28.47 8.59
C ASP A 896 1.07 -27.24 7.80
N GLN A 897 -0.04 -27.41 7.05
CA GLN A 897 -0.71 -26.40 6.25
C GLN A 897 0.23 -25.84 5.16
N HIS A 898 1.11 -26.68 4.61
CA HIS A 898 2.07 -26.33 3.58
C HIS A 898 1.66 -26.80 2.17
N ASN A 899 0.45 -27.36 1.99
CA ASN A 899 -0.06 -27.94 0.74
C ASN A 899 1.02 -28.71 -0.03
N ASN A 900 1.76 -29.59 0.63
CA ASN A 900 2.90 -30.30 0.04
C ASN A 900 2.75 -31.83 0.06
N ASP A 901 1.64 -32.34 0.61
CA ASP A 901 1.36 -33.78 0.72
C ASP A 901 1.18 -34.43 -0.66
N GLY A 902 0.43 -33.75 -1.54
CA GLY A 902 0.27 -34.15 -2.95
C GLY A 902 0.47 -32.98 -3.89
N LEU A 903 1.23 -33.18 -4.97
CA LEU A 903 1.42 -32.20 -6.05
C LEU A 903 1.05 -32.85 -7.38
N PHE A 904 0.01 -32.35 -8.03
CA PHE A 904 -0.38 -32.75 -9.39
C PHE A 904 0.04 -31.66 -10.39
N ARG A 905 0.87 -32.03 -11.36
CA ARG A 905 1.38 -31.13 -12.42
C ARG A 905 0.99 -31.66 -13.78
N VAL A 906 0.43 -30.80 -14.63
CA VAL A 906 0.17 -31.11 -16.04
C VAL A 906 1.46 -30.91 -16.83
N THR A 907 1.91 -31.94 -17.55
CA THR A 907 3.16 -31.96 -18.33
C THR A 907 2.93 -32.08 -19.84
N GLY A 908 1.68 -32.20 -20.26
CA GLY A 908 1.32 -32.23 -21.67
C GLY A 908 -0.17 -32.41 -21.91
N LEU A 909 -0.65 -31.89 -23.03
CA LEU A 909 -2.04 -31.99 -23.47
C LEU A 909 -2.08 -32.36 -24.96
N THR A 910 -2.56 -33.57 -25.25
CA THR A 910 -2.59 -34.15 -26.61
C THR A 910 -4.01 -34.56 -27.00
N PRO A 911 -4.53 -34.19 -28.17
CA PRO A 911 -5.84 -34.64 -28.62
C PRO A 911 -5.79 -36.12 -29.04
N VAL A 912 -6.89 -36.84 -28.77
CA VAL A 912 -7.07 -38.24 -29.15
C VAL A 912 -7.97 -38.30 -30.39
N ALA A 913 -7.53 -39.05 -31.39
CA ALA A 913 -8.19 -39.20 -32.68
C ALA A 913 -9.53 -39.94 -32.60
#